data_AF-A0AAD3CKZ5-F1
#
_entry.id   AF-A0AAD3CKZ5-F1
#
_cell.length_a   1.000
_cell.length_b   1.000
_cell.length_c   1.000
_cell.angle_alpha   90.00
_cell.angle_beta   90.00
_cell.angle_gamma   90.00
#
_symmetry.space_group_name_H-M   'P 1'
#
loop_
_entity.id
_entity.type
_entity.pdbx_description
1 polymer ?
#
loop_
_entity_poly.entity_id
_entity_poly.type
_entity_poly.pdbx_seq_one_letter_code
_entity_poly.pdbx_strand_id
1 'polypeptide(L)'
;MVQRALLLYSHLFLAFSISRSSFSCAQEQTTDASNQECKVTDASNTRNINTCSSFLKNTCTVYLAPTSVEGGGMGMYSIKSFQKGETILAPDAPFIPIIDPDITQDSDTWEESLLAWTDTFSKYWWESGISSQSQYEANVCLDYQVTVGAMPNSHPMLNNIQSTFGKGVDRIPFDDTFAFTNAGSGAFSSYTGRGIEATRFIEEGEELFLGYNDAYMDWISENYNIPKRSHYEKAAETISEYMKQSSPGEFHVPDSWRTIESELVKSLLPKSNRELEQVYTSAGGSMDIQDLSLAVAKEISVDKKSPEWIQENGICLDNLVPRQSTNTMAGKGAFAQRSMKAGDVIVPVPLLQITDRDALKMPPFKGDKWQLLLNYCFGHEESSLLLCPISNAILINHCSDRSELHPCGTDENGEKLKPNARYRWAEWDETTSYWLNMTVDEIVEKRGSRGLSLEIYATRNIEEGEEVFIDYGDLWEQAWNIHIQNYGDPKSVDNWKSARMWNEELGDLPIAPSIDEKYLSLDERGVLFQGCLFYEIYDDGFQAFTDAMEEEGWHWRNESLEKVVDLFGDDAEDLFDFDDQRYYGVNEFWPCLILGKNETPLDYGKENELYYTVRVIKPSHMEDTLEWDEIDQPRILRNYPRSSIRHFYQPYKSDIHRDGAFRHFIGIDSSIFPAKWRNRV
;
A
#
# COMPACT_ATOMS: atom_id res chain seq x y z
N MET A 1 -4.21 20.35 -4.13
CA MET A 1 -5.06 20.80 -5.27
C MET A 1 -6.11 19.72 -5.51
N VAL A 2 -7.30 19.83 -4.90
CA VAL A 2 -8.65 20.14 -5.48
C VAL A 2 -9.31 18.99 -6.27
N GLN A 3 -10.43 18.45 -5.72
CA GLN A 3 -11.79 18.34 -6.34
C GLN A 3 -12.73 17.64 -5.33
N ARG A 4 -13.92 18.12 -4.93
CA ARG A 4 -15.17 18.54 -5.63
C ARG A 4 -15.92 17.38 -6.35
N ALA A 5 -16.48 16.44 -5.59
CA ALA A 5 -17.64 15.65 -6.00
C ALA A 5 -18.29 14.94 -4.80
N LEU A 6 -19.30 15.54 -4.14
CA LEU A 6 -20.30 14.84 -3.31
C LEU A 6 -21.40 15.82 -2.83
N LEU A 7 -22.17 16.37 -3.77
CA LEU A 7 -23.44 17.05 -3.45
C LEU A 7 -24.34 16.95 -4.68
N LEU A 8 -24.97 15.78 -4.90
CA LEU A 8 -26.13 15.64 -5.79
C LEU A 8 -26.80 14.25 -5.69
N TYR A 9 -27.04 13.70 -4.50
CA TYR A 9 -28.04 12.62 -4.34
C TYR A 9 -28.73 12.68 -2.98
N SER A 10 -29.58 13.67 -2.82
CA SER A 10 -30.64 13.66 -1.81
C SER A 10 -31.92 14.16 -2.46
N HIS A 11 -32.76 13.23 -2.94
CA HIS A 11 -34.22 13.30 -3.07
C HIS A 11 -34.73 12.39 -4.19
N LEU A 12 -35.11 11.16 -3.86
CA LEU A 12 -36.24 10.44 -4.47
C LEU A 12 -36.42 9.07 -3.78
N PHE A 13 -37.19 9.04 -2.69
CA PHE A 13 -37.92 7.81 -2.31
C PHE A 13 -39.40 8.17 -2.22
N LEU A 14 -40.09 7.90 -3.31
CA LEU A 14 -41.55 7.86 -3.40
C LEU A 14 -41.98 6.43 -3.03
N ALA A 15 -42.93 6.36 -2.08
CA ALA A 15 -43.45 5.15 -1.51
C ALA A 15 -44.00 4.16 -2.55
N PHE A 16 -43.53 2.92 -2.51
CA PHE A 16 -44.26 1.77 -3.03
C PHE A 16 -44.40 0.72 -1.92
N SER A 17 -45.64 0.56 -1.46
CA SER A 17 -46.04 -0.56 -0.61
C SER A 17 -46.08 -1.84 -1.45
N ILE A 18 -45.30 -2.85 -1.08
CA ILE A 18 -45.50 -4.22 -1.58
C ILE A 18 -45.88 -5.10 -0.39
N SER A 19 -47.01 -5.77 -0.56
CA SER A 19 -47.70 -6.64 0.39
C SER A 19 -46.82 -7.82 0.82
N ARG A 20 -46.70 -8.02 2.13
CA ARG A 20 -46.16 -9.24 2.74
C ARG A 20 -47.05 -10.44 2.41
N SER A 21 -46.54 -11.38 1.63
CA SER A 21 -47.07 -12.75 1.57
C SER A 21 -46.33 -13.61 2.60
N SER A 22 -47.08 -14.06 3.59
CA SER A 22 -46.70 -15.01 4.63
C SER A 22 -46.30 -16.37 4.03
N PHE A 23 -45.05 -16.78 4.24
CA PHE A 23 -44.63 -18.18 4.17
C PHE A 23 -44.43 -18.71 5.58
N SER A 24 -45.26 -19.69 5.93
CA SER A 24 -45.11 -20.56 7.09
C SER A 24 -44.03 -21.58 6.74
N CYS A 25 -42.95 -21.61 7.52
CA CYS A 25 -42.01 -22.73 7.54
C CYS A 25 -42.15 -23.46 8.88
N ALA A 26 -42.34 -24.77 8.78
CA ALA A 26 -42.53 -25.68 9.89
C ALA A 26 -41.25 -25.78 10.73
N GLN A 27 -41.43 -25.79 12.06
CA GLN A 27 -40.38 -26.14 13.01
C GLN A 27 -40.04 -27.62 12.86
N GLU A 28 -38.81 -27.92 12.43
CA GLU A 28 -38.14 -29.17 12.76
C GLU A 28 -37.15 -28.88 13.90
N GLN A 29 -37.41 -29.49 15.05
CA GLN A 29 -36.51 -29.52 16.20
C GLN A 29 -35.33 -30.44 15.87
N THR A 30 -34.15 -29.87 15.70
CA THR A 30 -32.89 -30.60 15.88
C THR A 30 -32.17 -30.05 17.10
N THR A 31 -32.04 -30.90 18.10
CA THR A 31 -31.37 -30.69 19.37
C THR A 31 -29.84 -30.61 19.22
N ASP A 32 -29.26 -29.62 19.89
CA ASP A 32 -27.94 -29.60 20.56
C ASP A 32 -26.72 -30.24 19.87
N ALA A 33 -25.81 -29.40 19.38
CA ALA A 33 -24.39 -29.42 19.73
C ALA A 33 -23.63 -28.19 19.20
N SER A 34 -22.77 -27.62 20.06
CA SER A 34 -21.69 -26.66 19.78
C SER A 34 -22.03 -25.20 19.41
N ASN A 35 -22.45 -24.43 20.41
CA ASN A 35 -21.92 -23.08 20.61
C ASN A 35 -20.97 -23.15 21.81
N GLN A 36 -19.73 -23.55 21.57
CA GLN A 36 -18.68 -23.52 22.59
C GLN A 36 -17.91 -22.22 22.40
N GLU A 37 -18.29 -21.17 23.13
CA GLU A 37 -17.49 -19.96 23.28
C GLU A 37 -16.05 -20.37 23.63
N CYS A 38 -15.06 -20.11 22.77
CA CYS A 38 -13.63 -20.25 23.09
C CYS A 38 -13.25 -19.14 24.11
N LYS A 39 -13.75 -19.20 25.35
CA LYS A 39 -13.20 -18.42 26.46
C LYS A 39 -11.92 -19.08 26.93
N VAL A 40 -10.78 -18.50 26.53
CA VAL A 40 -9.47 -18.86 27.08
C VAL A 40 -9.41 -18.33 28.51
N THR A 41 -9.98 -19.07 29.45
CA THR A 41 -9.87 -18.81 30.88
C THR A 41 -9.47 -20.09 31.60
N ASP A 42 -8.33 -20.69 31.24
CA ASP A 42 -7.52 -21.46 32.18
C ASP A 42 -6.21 -21.95 31.54
N ALA A 43 -5.08 -21.54 32.12
CA ALA A 43 -3.73 -21.86 31.66
C ALA A 43 -3.28 -23.32 31.93
N SER A 44 -4.20 -24.25 32.18
CA SER A 44 -3.88 -25.60 32.65
C SER A 44 -4.33 -26.75 31.75
N ASN A 45 -4.99 -26.50 30.61
CA ASN A 45 -5.56 -27.57 29.79
C ASN A 45 -5.10 -27.52 28.32
N THR A 46 -3.94 -28.10 28.04
CA THR A 46 -3.27 -28.15 26.72
C THR A 46 -3.96 -29.01 25.65
N ARG A 47 -5.13 -29.61 25.92
CA ARG A 47 -5.83 -30.48 24.96
C ARG A 47 -6.88 -29.78 24.06
N ASN A 48 -7.29 -28.54 24.36
CA ASN A 48 -8.29 -27.80 23.57
C ASN A 48 -7.71 -26.67 22.68
N ILE A 49 -6.40 -26.48 22.68
CA ILE A 49 -5.75 -25.43 21.88
C ILE A 49 -5.74 -25.80 20.39
N ASN A 50 -5.63 -27.10 20.06
CA ASN A 50 -5.54 -27.56 18.66
C ASN A 50 -6.87 -27.42 17.89
N THR A 51 -8.03 -27.43 18.57
CA THR A 51 -9.34 -27.33 17.92
C THR A 51 -9.80 -25.88 17.67
N CYS A 52 -9.54 -24.93 18.58
CA CYS A 52 -9.79 -23.50 18.27
C CYS A 52 -8.85 -23.00 17.16
N SER A 53 -7.59 -23.52 17.09
CA SER A 53 -6.65 -23.18 16.00
C SER A 53 -7.10 -23.68 14.63
N SER A 54 -7.69 -24.88 14.52
CA SER A 54 -8.16 -25.42 13.23
C SER A 54 -9.42 -24.73 12.71
N PHE A 55 -10.31 -24.26 13.59
CA PHE A 55 -11.53 -23.54 13.17
C PHE A 55 -11.19 -22.18 12.57
N LEU A 56 -10.33 -21.39 13.25
CA LEU A 56 -9.88 -20.09 12.76
C LEU A 56 -9.10 -20.17 11.44
N LYS A 57 -8.46 -21.32 11.15
CA LYS A 57 -7.70 -21.52 9.92
C LYS A 57 -8.57 -21.49 8.66
N ASN A 58 -9.84 -21.90 8.78
CA ASN A 58 -10.76 -22.03 7.64
C ASN A 58 -11.76 -20.89 7.51
N THR A 59 -11.80 -19.95 8.47
CA THR A 59 -12.68 -18.80 8.43
C THR A 59 -11.94 -17.57 7.93
N CYS A 60 -12.60 -16.80 7.06
CA CYS A 60 -12.13 -15.49 6.67
C CYS A 60 -12.09 -14.55 7.86
N THR A 61 -11.01 -13.78 8.02
CA THR A 61 -10.80 -12.93 9.20
C THR A 61 -11.05 -11.45 8.91
N VAL A 62 -10.86 -11.04 7.65
CA VAL A 62 -11.08 -9.66 7.20
C VAL A 62 -12.04 -9.64 6.00
N TYR A 63 -13.03 -8.76 6.06
CA TYR A 63 -14.10 -8.64 5.06
C TYR A 63 -14.19 -7.22 4.52
N LEU A 64 -14.65 -7.10 3.27
CA LEU A 64 -15.15 -5.86 2.70
C LEU A 64 -16.67 -5.84 2.86
N ALA A 65 -17.22 -4.81 3.51
CA ALA A 65 -18.66 -4.65 3.70
C ALA A 65 -19.04 -3.16 3.65
N PRO A 66 -20.33 -2.78 3.55
CA PRO A 66 -20.74 -1.38 3.66
C PRO A 66 -20.17 -0.74 4.95
N THR A 67 -19.51 0.41 4.81
CA THR A 67 -18.79 1.07 5.93
C THR A 67 -19.73 1.55 7.03
N SER A 68 -19.17 1.76 8.22
CA SER A 68 -19.81 2.34 9.38
C SER A 68 -19.79 3.87 9.34
N VAL A 69 -19.02 4.46 8.43
CA VAL A 69 -18.91 5.90 8.21
C VAL A 69 -19.91 6.34 7.14
N GLU A 70 -20.79 7.28 7.49
CA GLU A 70 -21.80 7.80 6.55
C GLU A 70 -21.12 8.36 5.28
N GLY A 71 -21.55 7.86 4.11
CA GLY A 71 -21.03 8.29 2.81
C GLY A 71 -19.68 7.70 2.39
N GLY A 72 -19.03 6.85 3.21
CA GLY A 72 -17.73 6.25 2.88
C GLY A 72 -17.78 5.04 1.93
N GLY A 73 -18.97 4.57 1.54
CA GLY A 73 -19.13 3.44 0.61
C GLY A 73 -18.88 2.08 1.26
N MET A 74 -17.70 1.49 1.02
CA MET A 74 -17.32 0.18 1.58
C MET A 74 -16.17 0.37 2.57
N GLY A 75 -16.09 -0.48 3.58
CA GLY A 75 -15.06 -0.50 4.62
C GLY A 75 -14.51 -1.89 4.86
N MET A 76 -13.31 -1.96 5.41
CA MET A 76 -12.69 -3.23 5.80
C MET A 76 -13.03 -3.54 7.25
N TYR A 77 -13.49 -4.75 7.55
CA TYR A 77 -13.86 -5.17 8.90
C TYR A 77 -13.07 -6.37 9.35
N SER A 78 -12.77 -6.44 10.65
CA SER A 78 -12.29 -7.67 11.26
C SER A 78 -13.40 -8.42 11.97
N ILE A 79 -13.46 -9.75 11.81
CA ILE A 79 -14.32 -10.60 12.64
C ILE A 79 -13.57 -11.28 13.79
N LYS A 80 -12.30 -10.92 13.98
CA LYS A 80 -11.49 -11.34 15.13
C LYS A 80 -10.87 -10.14 15.82
N SER A 81 -10.53 -10.29 17.09
CA SER A 81 -9.76 -9.24 17.77
C SER A 81 -8.29 -9.28 17.37
N PHE A 82 -7.63 -8.12 17.46
CA PHE A 82 -6.18 -7.98 17.26
C PHE A 82 -5.54 -7.22 18.41
N GLN A 83 -4.39 -7.70 18.87
CA GLN A 83 -3.58 -6.98 19.85
C GLN A 83 -2.76 -5.86 19.18
N LYS A 84 -2.39 -4.83 19.93
CA LYS A 84 -1.48 -3.79 19.44
C LYS A 84 -0.16 -4.41 18.95
N GLY A 85 0.25 -4.07 17.74
CA GLY A 85 1.43 -4.60 17.05
C GLY A 85 1.21 -5.96 16.38
N GLU A 86 0.03 -6.56 16.51
CA GLU A 86 -0.33 -7.79 15.78
C GLU A 86 -0.56 -7.49 14.30
N THR A 87 -0.09 -8.38 13.44
CA THR A 87 -0.27 -8.29 12.00
C THR A 87 -1.71 -8.64 11.59
N ILE A 88 -2.36 -7.78 10.81
CA ILE A 88 -3.77 -7.95 10.42
C ILE A 88 -3.93 -9.04 9.36
N LEU A 89 -3.11 -9.00 8.31
CA LEU A 89 -3.13 -9.90 7.17
C LEU A 89 -1.71 -10.36 6.81
N ALA A 90 -1.59 -11.39 5.99
CA ALA A 90 -0.32 -11.63 5.29
C ALA A 90 0.15 -10.33 4.61
N PRO A 91 1.48 -10.16 4.37
CA PRO A 91 1.98 -9.00 3.65
C PRO A 91 1.15 -8.75 2.39
N ASP A 92 0.88 -7.48 2.11
CA ASP A 92 0.05 -7.11 0.98
C ASP A 92 0.69 -7.59 -0.35
N ALA A 93 -0.07 -7.51 -1.43
CA ALA A 93 0.48 -7.67 -2.77
C ALA A 93 1.64 -6.68 -3.00
N PRO A 94 2.58 -7.01 -3.91
CA PRO A 94 3.69 -6.12 -4.23
C PRO A 94 3.16 -4.76 -4.65
N PHE A 95 3.73 -3.69 -4.10
CA PHE A 95 3.37 -2.39 -4.62
C PHE A 95 3.91 -2.20 -6.03
N ILE A 96 3.24 -1.35 -6.80
CA ILE A 96 3.60 -1.11 -8.19
C ILE A 96 4.19 0.31 -8.27
N PRO A 97 5.48 0.47 -8.62
CA PRO A 97 6.07 1.79 -8.75
C PRO A 97 5.44 2.51 -9.94
N ILE A 98 4.99 3.73 -9.69
CA ILE A 98 4.50 4.65 -10.72
C ILE A 98 5.58 5.68 -10.97
N ILE A 99 6.06 5.74 -12.21
CA ILE A 99 7.28 6.46 -12.54
C ILE A 99 6.97 7.80 -13.19
N ASP A 100 7.50 8.89 -12.62
CA ASP A 100 7.39 10.26 -13.12
C ASP A 100 5.97 10.65 -13.58
N PRO A 101 4.96 10.49 -12.72
CA PRO A 101 3.58 10.79 -13.09
C PRO A 101 3.38 12.26 -13.48
N ASP A 102 4.18 13.17 -12.92
CA ASP A 102 3.99 14.63 -13.01
C ASP A 102 5.00 15.37 -13.93
N ILE A 103 6.00 14.71 -14.51
CA ILE A 103 7.07 15.35 -15.31
C ILE A 103 6.58 15.76 -16.73
N THR A 104 5.28 15.95 -16.92
CA THR A 104 4.67 16.40 -18.18
C THR A 104 4.47 17.92 -18.26
N GLN A 105 5.15 18.71 -17.44
CA GLN A 105 4.94 20.16 -17.23
C GLN A 105 4.99 21.08 -18.48
N ASP A 106 5.29 20.58 -19.69
CA ASP A 106 5.64 21.42 -20.83
C ASP A 106 4.71 21.33 -22.06
N SER A 107 3.42 21.01 -21.90
CA SER A 107 2.49 21.01 -23.05
C SER A 107 1.05 21.47 -22.75
N ASP A 108 0.42 22.14 -23.71
CA ASP A 108 -1.00 22.51 -23.72
C ASP A 108 -1.96 21.29 -23.58
N THR A 109 -1.46 20.06 -23.70
CA THR A 109 -2.18 18.78 -23.50
C THR A 109 -2.02 18.19 -22.09
N TRP A 110 -1.27 18.86 -21.20
CA TRP A 110 -0.97 18.42 -19.85
C TRP A 110 -2.23 18.19 -19.00
N GLU A 111 -3.17 19.13 -19.03
CA GLU A 111 -4.36 19.06 -18.19
C GLU A 111 -5.19 17.83 -18.56
N GLU A 112 -5.35 17.52 -19.85
CA GLU A 112 -6.15 16.38 -20.32
C GLU A 112 -5.49 15.03 -19.98
N SER A 113 -4.17 14.90 -20.16
CA SER A 113 -3.45 13.65 -19.85
C SER A 113 -3.37 13.41 -18.35
N LEU A 114 -3.14 14.44 -17.53
CA LEU A 114 -3.17 14.35 -16.07
C LEU A 114 -4.58 13.92 -15.62
N LEU A 115 -5.62 14.59 -16.12
CA LEU A 115 -7.02 14.26 -15.80
C LEU A 115 -7.40 12.82 -16.17
N ALA A 116 -6.84 12.26 -17.25
CA ALA A 116 -7.22 10.95 -17.76
C ALA A 116 -6.86 9.78 -16.82
N TRP A 117 -5.85 9.94 -15.96
CA TRP A 117 -5.43 8.88 -15.03
C TRP A 117 -5.15 9.34 -13.59
N THR A 118 -4.55 10.52 -13.36
CA THR A 118 -4.13 10.90 -11.99
C THR A 118 -5.28 11.38 -11.12
N ASP A 119 -6.38 11.85 -11.68
CA ASP A 119 -7.48 12.40 -10.86
C ASP A 119 -8.16 11.33 -10.00
N THR A 120 -8.36 10.12 -10.53
CA THR A 120 -8.81 8.98 -9.73
C THR A 120 -7.67 8.38 -8.90
N PHE A 121 -6.48 8.23 -9.48
CA PHE A 121 -5.36 7.54 -8.82
C PHE A 121 -4.70 8.32 -7.69
N SER A 122 -4.75 9.66 -7.73
CA SER A 122 -4.20 10.55 -6.69
C SER A 122 -4.83 10.36 -5.32
N LYS A 123 -5.98 9.66 -5.27
CA LYS A 123 -6.65 9.28 -4.03
C LYS A 123 -6.18 7.93 -3.46
N TYR A 124 -5.35 7.18 -4.19
CA TYR A 124 -5.00 5.79 -3.89
C TYR A 124 -3.51 5.47 -3.98
N TRP A 125 -2.67 6.39 -4.45
CA TRP A 125 -1.23 6.28 -4.33
C TRP A 125 -0.67 7.19 -3.24
N TRP A 126 0.55 6.91 -2.82
CA TRP A 126 1.17 7.60 -1.70
C TRP A 126 2.59 8.05 -2.05
N GLU A 127 2.85 9.35 -1.89
CA GLU A 127 4.21 9.91 -1.86
C GLU A 127 4.86 9.59 -0.51
N SER A 128 4.14 9.86 0.58
CA SER A 128 4.58 9.53 1.93
C SER A 128 4.38 8.04 2.18
N GLY A 129 5.48 7.29 2.19
CA GLY A 129 5.42 5.84 2.41
C GLY A 129 6.28 5.04 1.44
N ILE A 130 6.83 5.62 0.38
CA ILE A 130 7.60 4.86 -0.62
C ILE A 130 8.80 4.17 0.03
N SER A 131 9.08 2.91 -0.30
CA SER A 131 10.29 2.28 0.22
C SER A 131 11.54 3.03 -0.26
N SER A 132 12.57 3.12 0.58
CA SER A 132 13.85 3.74 0.17
C SER A 132 14.46 3.11 -1.10
N GLN A 133 14.08 1.86 -1.42
CA GLN A 133 14.51 1.21 -2.65
C GLN A 133 13.83 1.80 -3.90
N SER A 134 12.51 2.00 -3.84
CA SER A 134 11.70 2.50 -4.96
C SER A 134 11.85 3.98 -5.22
N GLN A 135 12.23 4.78 -4.22
CA GLN A 135 12.43 6.23 -4.43
C GLN A 135 13.52 6.52 -5.48
N TYR A 136 14.46 5.58 -5.68
CA TYR A 136 15.54 5.68 -6.65
C TYR A 136 15.23 5.03 -8.00
N GLU A 137 14.00 4.54 -8.19
CA GLU A 137 13.60 3.97 -9.48
C GLU A 137 13.60 5.05 -10.58
N ALA A 138 13.28 6.30 -10.23
CA ALA A 138 13.21 7.43 -11.16
C ALA A 138 13.42 8.78 -10.43
N ASN A 139 13.09 9.90 -11.08
CA ASN A 139 13.13 11.22 -10.44
C ASN A 139 11.98 11.37 -9.44
N VAL A 140 10.77 11.00 -9.86
CA VAL A 140 9.59 10.89 -9.01
C VAL A 140 9.10 9.45 -9.12
N CYS A 141 8.94 8.78 -7.99
CA CYS A 141 8.27 7.50 -7.92
C CYS A 141 7.09 7.65 -6.97
N LEU A 142 5.92 7.08 -7.31
CA LEU A 142 4.81 6.92 -6.37
C LEU A 142 4.57 5.45 -6.10
N ASP A 143 4.07 5.17 -4.89
CA ASP A 143 3.73 3.82 -4.45
C ASP A 143 2.23 3.57 -4.69
N TYR A 144 1.90 2.82 -5.76
CA TYR A 144 0.54 2.34 -5.97
C TYR A 144 0.29 1.08 -5.12
N GLN A 145 -0.50 1.30 -4.07
CA GLN A 145 -0.84 0.26 -3.10
C GLN A 145 -2.20 -0.32 -3.39
N VAL A 146 -2.36 -1.59 -3.06
CA VAL A 146 -3.63 -2.30 -3.20
C VAL A 146 -4.06 -2.85 -1.84
N THR A 147 -5.24 -3.47 -1.79
CA THR A 147 -5.85 -4.10 -0.62
C THR A 147 -5.83 -3.18 0.59
N VAL A 148 -4.96 -3.39 1.57
CA VAL A 148 -5.00 -2.63 2.82
C VAL A 148 -4.39 -1.24 2.66
N GLY A 149 -3.57 -1.02 1.62
CA GLY A 149 -3.10 0.33 1.29
C GLY A 149 -4.14 1.22 0.62
N ALA A 150 -5.27 0.67 0.14
CA ALA A 150 -6.23 1.40 -0.69
C ALA A 150 -7.71 1.24 -0.29
N MET A 151 -8.08 0.17 0.42
CA MET A 151 -9.48 -0.14 0.78
C MET A 151 -9.94 0.33 2.17
N PRO A 152 -9.08 0.43 3.22
CA PRO A 152 -9.53 0.97 4.49
C PRO A 152 -9.96 2.42 4.36
N ASN A 153 -11.03 2.78 5.04
CA ASN A 153 -11.36 4.18 5.25
C ASN A 153 -10.40 4.82 6.27
N SER A 154 -10.53 6.12 6.49
CA SER A 154 -9.87 6.80 7.59
C SER A 154 -10.88 7.44 8.52
N HIS A 155 -10.50 7.54 9.80
CA HIS A 155 -11.33 8.17 10.81
C HIS A 155 -10.44 8.93 11.80
N PRO A 156 -10.69 10.23 12.05
CA PRO A 156 -9.75 11.11 12.76
C PRO A 156 -9.42 10.67 14.19
N MET A 157 -10.28 9.85 14.79
CA MET A 157 -10.15 9.30 16.14
C MET A 157 -10.00 7.76 16.20
N LEU A 158 -10.34 7.03 15.13
CA LEU A 158 -10.48 5.57 15.19
C LEU A 158 -9.43 4.80 14.41
N ASN A 159 -8.45 5.50 13.84
CA ASN A 159 -7.26 4.90 13.21
C ASN A 159 -6.70 3.78 14.09
N ASN A 160 -6.76 2.55 13.57
CA ASN A 160 -6.45 1.34 14.33
C ASN A 160 -5.48 0.41 13.59
N ILE A 161 -5.10 0.76 12.36
CA ILE A 161 -4.07 0.07 11.60
C ILE A 161 -3.03 1.05 11.08
N GLN A 162 -1.80 0.56 10.90
CA GLN A 162 -0.73 1.28 10.25
C GLN A 162 0.02 0.36 9.28
N SER A 163 0.50 0.95 8.19
CA SER A 163 1.45 0.29 7.30
C SER A 163 2.81 0.19 7.96
N THR A 164 3.48 -0.95 7.81
CA THR A 164 4.86 -1.16 8.24
C THR A 164 5.64 -1.82 7.11
N PHE A 165 6.92 -1.48 6.96
CA PHE A 165 7.84 -2.21 6.07
C PHE A 165 8.39 -3.50 6.71
N GLY A 166 7.67 -4.03 7.70
CA GLY A 166 8.20 -4.99 8.67
C GLY A 166 9.16 -4.34 9.66
N LYS A 167 9.50 -5.07 10.74
CA LYS A 167 10.42 -4.58 11.76
C LYS A 167 11.84 -5.05 11.47
N GLY A 168 12.79 -4.12 11.59
CA GLY A 168 14.23 -4.39 11.54
C GLY A 168 14.87 -4.26 10.15
N VAL A 169 16.20 -4.22 10.16
CA VAL A 169 17.08 -4.08 8.98
C VAL A 169 17.01 -5.26 8.00
N ASP A 170 16.31 -6.35 8.37
CA ASP A 170 16.33 -7.63 7.65
C ASP A 170 15.25 -7.78 6.57
N ARG A 171 14.32 -6.82 6.44
CA ARG A 171 13.31 -6.86 5.37
C ARG A 171 13.62 -5.83 4.31
N ILE A 172 14.47 -6.25 3.36
CA ILE A 172 14.61 -5.57 2.08
C ILE A 172 13.25 -5.68 1.39
N PRO A 173 12.50 -4.58 1.16
CA PRO A 173 11.15 -4.62 0.61
C PRO A 173 11.15 -4.85 -0.90
N PHE A 174 12.09 -5.67 -1.36
CA PHE A 174 12.50 -5.79 -2.75
C PHE A 174 13.15 -7.16 -2.99
N ASP A 175 12.65 -7.86 -3.98
CA ASP A 175 13.05 -9.17 -4.43
C ASP A 175 13.41 -9.14 -5.92
N ASP A 176 14.68 -8.90 -6.20
CA ASP A 176 15.26 -8.91 -7.54
C ASP A 176 16.00 -10.21 -7.85
N THR A 177 15.63 -11.32 -7.19
CA THR A 177 16.23 -12.63 -7.46
C THR A 177 16.03 -13.10 -8.92
N PHE A 178 14.94 -12.67 -9.56
CA PHE A 178 14.67 -12.94 -10.98
C PHE A 178 15.27 -11.91 -11.92
N ALA A 179 15.93 -10.88 -11.39
CA ALA A 179 16.38 -9.79 -12.22
C ALA A 179 17.42 -10.26 -13.24
N PHE A 180 17.24 -9.86 -14.50
CA PHE A 180 18.08 -10.20 -15.64
C PHE A 180 18.24 -11.71 -15.95
N THR A 181 17.42 -12.59 -15.35
CA THR A 181 17.57 -14.04 -15.52
C THR A 181 16.68 -14.63 -16.62
N ASN A 182 15.55 -13.98 -16.96
CA ASN A 182 14.55 -14.56 -17.85
C ASN A 182 13.68 -13.50 -18.54
N ALA A 183 12.78 -13.93 -19.42
CA ALA A 183 11.92 -13.04 -20.21
C ALA A 183 10.92 -12.23 -19.36
N GLY A 184 10.61 -12.68 -18.13
CA GLY A 184 9.77 -11.95 -17.19
C GLY A 184 10.47 -10.85 -16.40
N SER A 185 11.80 -10.74 -16.49
CA SER A 185 12.54 -9.65 -15.84
C SER A 185 11.98 -8.29 -16.29
N GLY A 186 11.49 -7.50 -15.32
CA GLY A 186 10.86 -6.19 -15.56
C GLY A 186 9.40 -6.22 -15.97
N ALA A 187 8.79 -7.40 -16.12
CA ALA A 187 7.36 -7.57 -16.45
C ALA A 187 6.44 -7.54 -15.23
N PHE A 188 7.00 -7.61 -14.02
CA PHE A 188 6.29 -7.54 -12.75
C PHE A 188 7.09 -6.70 -11.76
N SER A 189 6.45 -6.26 -10.69
CA SER A 189 7.11 -5.53 -9.62
C SER A 189 8.01 -6.45 -8.81
N SER A 190 9.29 -6.10 -8.72
CA SER A 190 10.23 -6.74 -7.78
C SER A 190 10.00 -6.31 -6.35
N TYR A 191 9.17 -5.31 -6.09
CA TYR A 191 8.92 -4.83 -4.74
C TYR A 191 8.06 -5.80 -3.92
N THR A 192 8.13 -5.71 -2.59
CA THR A 192 7.26 -6.47 -1.70
C THR A 192 6.14 -5.59 -1.16
N GLY A 193 4.97 -6.18 -0.88
CA GLY A 193 3.91 -5.44 -0.21
C GLY A 193 4.24 -5.09 1.23
N ARG A 194 3.48 -4.16 1.79
CA ARG A 194 3.65 -3.70 3.17
C ARG A 194 3.03 -4.72 4.15
N GLY A 195 3.60 -4.78 5.34
CA GLY A 195 2.92 -5.36 6.49
C GLY A 195 1.89 -4.37 7.03
N ILE A 196 0.85 -4.89 7.67
CA ILE A 196 -0.14 -4.05 8.35
C ILE A 196 -0.23 -4.51 9.79
N GLU A 197 -0.06 -3.59 10.72
CA GLU A 197 -0.13 -3.87 12.15
C GLU A 197 -1.24 -3.07 12.81
N ALA A 198 -1.86 -3.65 13.82
CA ALA A 198 -2.80 -2.94 14.68
C ALA A 198 -2.06 -1.89 15.52
N THR A 199 -2.53 -0.64 15.54
CA THR A 199 -1.94 0.44 16.37
C THR A 199 -2.45 0.42 17.82
N ARG A 200 -3.57 -0.26 18.04
CA ARG A 200 -4.25 -0.47 19.32
C ARG A 200 -4.94 -1.84 19.34
N PHE A 201 -5.54 -2.20 20.46
CA PHE A 201 -6.47 -3.33 20.47
C PHE A 201 -7.65 -3.04 19.53
N ILE A 202 -7.95 -3.98 18.64
CA ILE A 202 -9.08 -3.96 17.72
C ILE A 202 -10.05 -5.04 18.20
N GLU A 203 -11.29 -4.65 18.50
CA GLU A 203 -12.34 -5.58 18.86
C GLU A 203 -12.93 -6.26 17.61
N GLU A 204 -13.46 -7.47 17.76
CA GLU A 204 -14.20 -8.12 16.68
C GLU A 204 -15.41 -7.26 16.28
N GLY A 205 -15.67 -7.15 14.98
CA GLY A 205 -16.70 -6.28 14.43
C GLY A 205 -16.27 -4.83 14.20
N GLU A 206 -15.07 -4.42 14.65
CA GLU A 206 -14.55 -3.08 14.32
C GLU A 206 -14.15 -2.98 12.83
N GLU A 207 -14.44 -1.82 12.25
CA GLU A 207 -13.88 -1.40 10.97
C GLU A 207 -12.40 -1.04 11.15
N LEU A 208 -11.59 -1.38 10.15
CA LEU A 208 -10.17 -1.07 10.07
C LEU A 208 -10.02 0.31 9.43
N PHE A 209 -9.39 1.23 10.16
CA PHE A 209 -9.17 2.61 9.74
C PHE A 209 -7.67 2.90 9.63
N LEU A 210 -7.25 3.33 8.44
CA LEU A 210 -5.89 3.78 8.18
C LEU A 210 -5.71 5.23 8.61
N GLY A 211 -4.58 5.53 9.24
CA GLY A 211 -4.26 6.89 9.65
C GLY A 211 -3.78 7.76 8.50
N TYR A 212 -4.52 8.84 8.23
CA TYR A 212 -4.04 9.95 7.41
C TYR A 212 -3.51 11.08 8.28
N ASN A 213 -2.68 11.95 7.71
CA ASN A 213 -2.15 13.10 8.44
C ASN A 213 -3.28 14.10 8.79
N ASP A 214 -3.09 14.86 9.86
CA ASP A 214 -4.12 15.76 10.36
C ASP A 214 -4.45 16.89 9.36
N ALA A 215 -3.47 17.34 8.56
CA ALA A 215 -3.68 18.35 7.52
C ALA A 215 -4.65 17.89 6.43
N TYR A 216 -4.58 16.62 6.04
CA TYR A 216 -5.52 16.02 5.09
C TYR A 216 -6.92 15.91 5.71
N MET A 217 -7.01 15.53 6.98
CA MET A 217 -8.30 15.47 7.69
C MET A 217 -8.91 16.85 7.89
N ASP A 218 -8.11 17.89 8.12
CA ASP A 218 -8.53 19.29 8.13
C ASP A 218 -9.14 19.68 6.78
N TRP A 219 -8.42 19.40 5.69
CA TRP A 219 -8.91 19.67 4.33
C TRP A 219 -10.23 18.93 4.03
N ILE A 220 -10.33 17.65 4.39
CA ILE A 220 -11.57 16.89 4.23
C ILE A 220 -12.72 17.55 5.01
N SER A 221 -12.45 17.94 6.27
CA SER A 221 -13.45 18.56 7.13
C SER A 221 -14.01 19.85 6.52
N GLU A 222 -13.13 20.69 5.98
CA GLU A 222 -13.49 21.97 5.36
C GLU A 222 -14.28 21.80 4.05
N ASN A 223 -13.99 20.76 3.27
CA ASN A 223 -14.56 20.58 1.94
C ASN A 223 -15.82 19.70 1.92
N TYR A 224 -15.94 18.76 2.87
CA TYR A 224 -17.00 17.76 2.90
C TYR A 224 -17.86 17.80 4.15
N ASN A 225 -17.60 18.74 5.07
CA ASN A 225 -18.33 18.86 6.33
C ASN A 225 -18.33 17.53 7.11
N ILE A 226 -17.15 16.90 7.16
CA ILE A 226 -16.89 15.68 7.95
C ILE A 226 -16.20 16.10 9.25
N PRO A 227 -16.55 15.55 10.42
CA PRO A 227 -15.88 15.91 11.66
C PRO A 227 -14.38 15.59 11.64
N LYS A 228 -13.56 16.49 12.20
CA LYS A 228 -12.12 16.32 12.43
C LYS A 228 -11.83 16.19 13.91
N ARG A 229 -10.58 15.85 14.29
CA ARG A 229 -10.17 15.61 15.69
C ARG A 229 -10.67 16.68 16.66
N SER A 230 -10.47 17.96 16.35
CA SER A 230 -10.88 19.07 17.22
C SER A 230 -12.40 19.12 17.47
N HIS A 231 -13.24 18.60 16.56
CA HIS A 231 -14.68 18.50 16.77
C HIS A 231 -15.03 17.42 17.79
N TYR A 232 -14.33 16.28 17.78
CA TYR A 232 -14.49 15.22 18.79
C TYR A 232 -14.03 15.69 20.15
N GLU A 233 -12.88 16.36 20.22
CA GLU A 233 -12.36 16.96 21.46
C GLU A 233 -13.35 17.97 22.05
N LYS A 234 -13.93 18.84 21.20
CA LYS A 234 -14.94 19.81 21.65
C LYS A 234 -16.24 19.15 22.13
N ALA A 235 -16.68 18.08 21.47
CA ALA A 235 -17.84 17.30 21.91
C ALA A 235 -17.55 16.62 23.26
N ALA A 236 -16.37 16.03 23.42
CA ALA A 236 -15.91 15.41 24.66
C ALA A 236 -15.79 16.41 25.82
N GLU A 237 -15.25 17.62 25.57
CA GLU A 237 -15.23 18.72 26.53
C GLU A 237 -16.65 19.06 27.00
N THR A 238 -17.58 19.20 26.06
CA THR A 238 -18.99 19.53 26.34
C THR A 238 -19.65 18.45 27.22
N ILE A 239 -19.38 17.17 26.93
CA ILE A 239 -19.86 16.05 27.74
C ILE A 239 -19.21 16.05 29.12
N SER A 240 -17.89 16.24 29.20
CA SER A 240 -17.12 16.29 30.45
C SER A 240 -17.63 17.38 31.39
N GLU A 241 -17.85 18.60 30.87
CA GLU A 241 -18.38 19.73 31.64
C GLU A 241 -19.78 19.47 32.18
N TYR A 242 -20.65 18.84 31.39
CA TYR A 242 -21.99 18.44 31.82
C TYR A 242 -21.94 17.36 32.91
N MET A 243 -21.12 16.32 32.72
CA MET A 243 -21.00 15.22 33.68
C MET A 243 -20.42 15.68 35.02
N LYS A 244 -19.50 16.65 35.03
CA LYS A 244 -18.96 17.27 36.26
C LYS A 244 -20.01 18.02 37.09
N GLN A 245 -21.09 18.48 36.46
CA GLN A 245 -22.17 19.22 37.12
C GLN A 245 -23.36 18.32 37.51
N SER A 246 -23.41 17.11 36.97
CA SER A 246 -24.52 16.17 37.15
C SER A 246 -24.29 15.25 38.35
N SER A 247 -25.37 14.72 38.94
CA SER A 247 -25.25 13.71 39.99
C SER A 247 -24.60 12.45 39.43
N PRO A 248 -23.70 11.76 40.16
CA PRO A 248 -23.12 10.51 39.71
C PRO A 248 -24.18 9.47 39.32
N GLY A 249 -24.11 8.95 38.09
CA GLY A 249 -25.05 7.95 37.56
C GLY A 249 -26.36 8.51 36.97
N GLU A 250 -26.57 9.82 36.97
CA GLU A 250 -27.68 10.46 36.26
C GLU A 250 -27.25 10.87 34.85
N PHE A 251 -27.85 10.25 33.83
CA PHE A 251 -27.61 10.58 32.43
C PHE A 251 -28.84 11.30 31.88
N HIS A 252 -28.74 12.61 31.65
CA HIS A 252 -29.77 13.40 30.97
C HIS A 252 -29.15 14.27 29.89
N VAL A 253 -29.60 14.13 28.64
CA VAL A 253 -29.11 15.02 27.57
C VAL A 253 -29.70 16.42 27.76
N PRO A 254 -28.90 17.47 28.01
CA PRO A 254 -29.42 18.80 28.27
C PRO A 254 -29.91 19.48 26.98
N ASP A 255 -31.02 20.22 27.07
CA ASP A 255 -31.58 20.97 25.93
C ASP A 255 -30.59 22.00 25.36
N SER A 256 -29.64 22.49 26.18
CA SER A 256 -28.61 23.46 25.77
C SER A 256 -27.67 22.93 24.69
N TRP A 257 -27.52 21.61 24.53
CA TRP A 257 -26.71 21.05 23.44
C TRP A 257 -27.32 21.32 22.06
N ARG A 258 -28.63 21.59 21.99
CA ARG A 258 -29.30 21.98 20.73
C ARG A 258 -28.91 23.37 20.25
N THR A 259 -28.33 24.20 21.13
CA THR A 259 -27.93 25.59 20.83
C THR A 259 -26.44 25.74 20.54
N ILE A 260 -25.68 24.64 20.46
CA ILE A 260 -24.26 24.68 20.07
C ILE A 260 -24.15 25.11 18.61
N GLU A 261 -23.29 26.11 18.37
CA GLU A 261 -23.16 26.79 17.07
C GLU A 261 -22.54 25.89 15.99
N SER A 262 -21.57 25.04 16.35
CA SER A 262 -20.98 24.11 15.40
C SER A 262 -21.88 22.90 15.18
N GLU A 263 -22.44 22.77 13.98
CA GLU A 263 -23.26 21.61 13.60
C GLU A 263 -22.47 20.30 13.61
N LEU A 264 -21.15 20.34 13.33
CA LEU A 264 -20.28 19.16 13.41
C LEU A 264 -20.05 18.69 14.85
N VAL A 265 -19.89 19.61 15.79
CA VAL A 265 -19.81 19.26 17.21
C VAL A 265 -21.16 18.72 17.68
N LYS A 266 -22.24 19.39 17.30
CA LYS A 266 -23.61 18.99 17.66
C LYS A 266 -23.98 17.62 17.11
N SER A 267 -23.54 17.24 15.91
CA SER A 267 -23.78 15.91 15.34
C SER A 267 -23.08 14.79 16.12
N LEU A 268 -22.01 15.11 16.85
CA LEU A 268 -21.23 14.19 17.67
C LEU A 268 -21.74 14.09 19.13
N LEU A 269 -22.70 14.91 19.54
CA LEU A 269 -23.24 14.84 20.89
C LEU A 269 -24.33 13.78 21.00
N PRO A 270 -24.39 13.05 22.13
CA PRO A 270 -25.46 12.10 22.40
C PRO A 270 -26.86 12.71 22.24
N LYS A 271 -27.70 12.04 21.47
CA LYS A 271 -29.09 12.45 21.18
C LYS A 271 -30.08 11.87 22.20
N SER A 272 -29.65 10.91 23.00
CA SER A 272 -30.45 10.26 24.04
C SER A 272 -29.66 9.99 25.31
N ASN A 273 -30.35 9.85 26.44
CA ASN A 273 -29.72 9.49 27.72
C ASN A 273 -28.97 8.16 27.63
N ARG A 274 -29.47 7.22 26.81
CA ARG A 274 -28.83 5.93 26.55
C ARG A 274 -27.49 6.09 25.83
N GLU A 275 -27.44 6.93 24.79
CA GLU A 275 -26.19 7.23 24.09
C GLU A 275 -25.17 7.89 25.02
N LEU A 276 -25.62 8.80 25.91
CA LEU A 276 -24.74 9.44 26.88
C LEU A 276 -24.16 8.43 27.88
N GLU A 277 -24.99 7.51 28.38
CA GLU A 277 -24.55 6.41 29.24
C GLU A 277 -23.57 5.47 28.53
N GLN A 278 -23.82 5.16 27.25
CA GLN A 278 -22.95 4.34 26.42
C GLN A 278 -21.59 5.01 26.21
N VAL A 279 -21.54 6.30 25.87
CA VAL A 279 -20.30 7.07 25.74
C VAL A 279 -19.52 7.07 27.07
N TYR A 280 -20.18 7.37 28.19
CA TYR A 280 -19.53 7.39 29.50
C TYR A 280 -18.97 6.01 29.90
N THR A 281 -19.71 4.94 29.61
CA THR A 281 -19.30 3.57 29.90
C THR A 281 -18.17 3.12 28.99
N SER A 282 -18.21 3.45 27.69
CA SER A 282 -17.13 3.18 26.74
C SER A 282 -15.85 3.94 27.09
N ALA A 283 -15.94 5.10 27.76
CA ALA A 283 -14.81 5.83 28.31
C ALA A 283 -14.31 5.23 29.65
N GLY A 284 -14.83 4.08 30.09
CA GLY A 284 -14.46 3.47 31.38
C GLY A 284 -14.89 4.30 32.60
N GLY A 285 -15.89 5.17 32.43
CA GLY A 285 -16.28 6.16 33.44
C GLY A 285 -15.30 7.33 33.58
N SER A 286 -14.32 7.45 32.69
CA SER A 286 -13.41 8.59 32.63
C SER A 286 -14.14 9.85 32.17
N MET A 287 -13.73 10.99 32.74
CA MET A 287 -14.13 12.33 32.27
C MET A 287 -12.98 13.05 31.56
N ASP A 288 -11.88 12.34 31.29
CA ASP A 288 -10.78 12.84 30.48
C ASP A 288 -11.25 13.08 29.04
N ILE A 289 -10.75 14.16 28.43
CA ILE A 289 -11.17 14.58 27.10
C ILE A 289 -10.76 13.54 26.05
N GLN A 290 -9.59 12.90 26.18
CA GLN A 290 -9.10 11.92 25.22
C GLN A 290 -9.96 10.65 25.24
N ASP A 291 -10.24 10.12 26.44
CA ASP A 291 -11.08 8.94 26.62
C ASP A 291 -12.51 9.18 26.10
N LEU A 292 -13.10 10.33 26.43
CA LEU A 292 -14.43 10.71 25.95
C LEU A 292 -14.44 10.96 24.44
N SER A 293 -13.39 11.53 23.85
CA SER A 293 -13.32 11.75 22.40
C SER A 293 -13.31 10.43 21.64
N LEU A 294 -12.55 9.44 22.13
CA LEU A 294 -12.53 8.10 21.57
C LEU A 294 -13.89 7.40 21.74
N ALA A 295 -14.53 7.54 22.92
CA ALA A 295 -15.83 6.97 23.17
C ALA A 295 -16.93 7.59 22.28
N VAL A 296 -16.94 8.91 22.12
CA VAL A 296 -17.84 9.61 21.18
C VAL A 296 -17.63 9.07 19.77
N ALA A 297 -16.38 8.92 19.34
CA ALA A 297 -16.08 8.35 18.04
C ALA A 297 -16.62 6.92 17.87
N LYS A 298 -16.43 6.06 18.87
CA LYS A 298 -16.88 4.65 18.83
C LYS A 298 -18.41 4.48 18.91
N GLU A 299 -19.08 5.29 19.71
CA GLU A 299 -20.51 5.09 20.02
C GLU A 299 -21.45 5.96 19.19
N ILE A 300 -20.99 7.11 18.69
CA ILE A 300 -21.86 8.10 18.02
C ILE A 300 -21.55 8.22 16.53
N SER A 301 -20.28 8.23 16.12
CA SER A 301 -19.93 8.53 14.72
C SER A 301 -19.79 7.31 13.82
N VAL A 302 -19.94 6.09 14.34
CA VAL A 302 -19.87 4.86 13.56
C VAL A 302 -20.99 3.89 13.90
N ASP A 303 -21.53 3.22 12.89
CA ASP A 303 -22.46 2.11 13.04
C ASP A 303 -21.71 0.80 13.31
N LYS A 304 -21.66 0.36 14.58
CA LYS A 304 -21.09 -0.93 14.95
C LYS A 304 -21.79 -2.09 14.23
N LYS A 305 -21.00 -3.01 13.68
CA LYS A 305 -21.49 -4.24 13.03
C LYS A 305 -21.08 -5.45 13.87
N SER A 306 -21.97 -6.43 14.03
CA SER A 306 -21.59 -7.69 14.68
C SER A 306 -20.77 -8.56 13.70
N PRO A 307 -19.91 -9.46 14.21
CA PRO A 307 -19.21 -10.42 13.37
C PRO A 307 -20.15 -11.21 12.44
N GLU A 308 -21.32 -11.61 12.92
CA GLU A 308 -22.31 -12.37 12.12
C GLU A 308 -22.85 -11.51 10.97
N TRP A 309 -23.17 -10.25 11.23
CA TRP A 309 -23.63 -9.33 10.17
C TRP A 309 -22.55 -9.15 9.09
N ILE A 310 -21.29 -9.01 9.51
CA ILE A 310 -20.15 -8.86 8.59
C ILE A 310 -19.97 -10.13 7.75
N GLN A 311 -20.11 -11.31 8.34
CA GLN A 311 -20.03 -12.58 7.61
C GLN A 311 -21.18 -12.75 6.60
N GLU A 312 -22.39 -12.30 6.95
CA GLU A 312 -23.58 -12.41 6.10
C GLU A 312 -23.60 -11.39 4.95
N ASN A 313 -23.03 -10.19 5.16
CA ASN A 313 -23.14 -9.06 4.22
C ASN A 313 -21.80 -8.64 3.61
N GLY A 314 -20.70 -9.18 4.12
CA GLY A 314 -19.35 -8.86 3.67
C GLY A 314 -18.79 -9.89 2.71
N ILE A 315 -17.68 -9.52 2.07
CA ILE A 315 -16.96 -10.35 1.11
C ILE A 315 -15.57 -10.57 1.65
N CYS A 316 -15.11 -11.81 1.63
CA CYS A 316 -13.80 -12.13 2.16
C CYS A 316 -12.66 -11.44 1.41
N LEU A 317 -11.70 -10.87 2.16
CA LEU A 317 -10.50 -10.21 1.61
C LEU A 317 -9.21 -11.02 1.79
N ASP A 318 -9.21 -12.07 2.62
CA ASP A 318 -8.00 -12.81 3.00
C ASP A 318 -7.97 -14.26 2.49
N ASN A 319 -8.63 -14.52 1.37
CA ASN A 319 -8.55 -15.82 0.69
C ASN A 319 -7.22 -16.04 -0.03
N LEU A 320 -6.47 -14.97 -0.33
CA LEU A 320 -5.24 -15.01 -1.11
C LEU A 320 -4.05 -14.54 -0.29
N VAL A 321 -2.93 -15.25 -0.41
CA VAL A 321 -1.62 -14.83 0.11
C VAL A 321 -0.58 -14.78 -1.00
N PRO A 322 0.31 -13.77 -1.00
CA PRO A 322 1.40 -13.71 -1.97
C PRO A 322 2.45 -14.79 -1.65
N ARG A 323 2.85 -15.56 -2.66
CA ARG A 323 4.04 -16.43 -2.62
C ARG A 323 4.77 -16.37 -3.96
N GLN A 324 5.93 -17.00 -4.05
CA GLN A 324 6.59 -17.20 -5.33
C GLN A 324 5.70 -18.01 -6.27
N SER A 325 5.42 -17.50 -7.48
CA SER A 325 4.60 -18.20 -8.46
C SER A 325 5.27 -19.50 -8.92
N THR A 326 4.45 -20.50 -9.22
CA THR A 326 4.89 -21.73 -9.90
C THR A 326 5.26 -21.46 -11.36
N ASN A 327 4.79 -20.34 -11.94
CA ASN A 327 5.33 -19.80 -13.19
C ASN A 327 6.62 -19.02 -12.89
N THR A 328 7.76 -19.59 -13.29
CA THR A 328 9.10 -19.07 -12.97
C THR A 328 9.40 -17.69 -13.57
N MET A 329 8.58 -17.21 -14.53
CA MET A 329 8.72 -15.90 -15.17
C MET A 329 7.64 -14.90 -14.73
N ALA A 330 6.83 -15.23 -13.71
CA ALA A 330 5.71 -14.39 -13.27
C ALA A 330 5.95 -13.69 -11.91
N GLY A 331 7.11 -13.89 -11.28
CA GLY A 331 7.39 -13.32 -9.97
C GLY A 331 6.48 -13.89 -8.89
N LYS A 332 5.67 -13.06 -8.24
CA LYS A 332 4.74 -13.51 -7.19
C LYS A 332 3.41 -13.97 -7.79
N GLY A 333 2.81 -14.95 -7.13
CA GLY A 333 1.49 -15.49 -7.44
C GLY A 333 0.52 -15.38 -6.27
N ALA A 334 -0.77 -15.51 -6.58
CA ALA A 334 -1.86 -15.57 -5.62
C ALA A 334 -2.09 -17.02 -5.19
N PHE A 335 -1.90 -17.33 -3.90
CA PHE A 335 -2.12 -18.67 -3.38
C PHE A 335 -3.30 -18.70 -2.43
N ALA A 336 -4.15 -19.71 -2.57
CA ALA A 336 -5.30 -19.90 -1.70
C ALA A 336 -4.86 -20.11 -0.24
N GLN A 337 -5.35 -19.29 0.68
CA GLN A 337 -5.11 -19.44 2.12
C GLN A 337 -5.99 -20.53 2.74
N ARG A 338 -7.05 -20.93 2.04
CA ARG A 338 -8.02 -21.95 2.44
C ARG A 338 -8.67 -22.57 1.23
N SER A 339 -9.24 -23.77 1.39
CA SER A 339 -9.99 -24.39 0.29
C SER A 339 -11.26 -23.61 -0.03
N MET A 340 -11.59 -23.51 -1.32
CA MET A 340 -12.76 -22.81 -1.86
C MET A 340 -13.52 -23.75 -2.79
N LYS A 341 -14.84 -23.63 -2.85
CA LYS A 341 -15.69 -24.42 -3.74
C LYS A 341 -15.86 -23.73 -5.09
N ALA A 342 -16.18 -24.51 -6.11
CA ALA A 342 -16.62 -23.97 -7.39
C ALA A 342 -17.78 -22.98 -7.20
N GLY A 343 -17.64 -21.77 -7.76
CA GLY A 343 -18.60 -20.67 -7.65
C GLY A 343 -18.33 -19.70 -6.50
N ASP A 344 -17.46 -20.03 -5.54
CA ASP A 344 -17.11 -19.11 -4.46
C ASP A 344 -16.36 -17.89 -5.01
N VAL A 345 -16.64 -16.72 -4.45
CA VAL A 345 -15.86 -15.50 -4.70
C VAL A 345 -14.51 -15.64 -4.02
N ILE A 346 -13.44 -15.62 -4.81
CA ILE A 346 -12.06 -15.70 -4.35
C ILE A 346 -11.64 -14.34 -3.79
N VAL A 347 -11.81 -13.27 -4.57
CA VAL A 347 -11.40 -11.92 -4.16
C VAL A 347 -12.29 -10.87 -4.82
N PRO A 348 -12.80 -9.87 -4.07
CA PRO A 348 -13.45 -8.71 -4.66
C PRO A 348 -12.41 -7.84 -5.36
N VAL A 349 -12.78 -7.21 -6.47
CA VAL A 349 -11.86 -6.44 -7.30
C VAL A 349 -12.46 -5.06 -7.56
N PRO A 350 -12.47 -4.15 -6.56
CA PRO A 350 -12.73 -2.75 -6.84
C PRO A 350 -11.71 -2.23 -7.85
N LEU A 351 -12.18 -1.49 -8.86
CA LEU A 351 -11.35 -1.02 -9.98
C LEU A 351 -11.22 0.50 -9.99
N LEU A 352 -10.01 0.99 -10.22
CA LEU A 352 -9.75 2.36 -10.64
C LEU A 352 -9.70 2.43 -12.16
N GLN A 353 -10.34 3.42 -12.74
CA GLN A 353 -10.37 3.64 -14.18
C GLN A 353 -9.25 4.58 -14.64
N ILE A 354 -8.61 4.22 -15.74
CA ILE A 354 -7.78 5.11 -16.57
C ILE A 354 -8.54 5.28 -17.88
N THR A 355 -8.97 6.50 -18.17
CA THR A 355 -9.89 6.77 -19.29
C THR A 355 -9.17 6.89 -20.64
N ASP A 356 -7.86 7.15 -20.61
CA ASP A 356 -6.99 7.02 -21.77
C ASP A 356 -5.74 6.20 -21.41
N ARG A 357 -5.67 4.97 -21.92
CA ARG A 357 -4.54 4.07 -21.70
C ARG A 357 -3.22 4.65 -22.16
N ASP A 358 -3.21 5.50 -23.19
CA ASP A 358 -1.98 6.10 -23.71
C ASP A 358 -1.34 7.07 -22.68
N ALA A 359 -2.07 7.50 -21.65
CA ALA A 359 -1.54 8.25 -20.50
C ALA A 359 -0.51 7.44 -19.68
N LEU A 360 -0.47 6.11 -19.83
CA LEU A 360 0.58 5.27 -19.23
C LEU A 360 1.89 5.23 -20.03
N LYS A 361 2.01 5.99 -21.14
CA LYS A 361 3.29 6.17 -21.83
C LYS A 361 4.18 7.12 -21.06
N MET A 362 5.45 6.76 -20.89
CA MET A 362 6.39 7.46 -20.02
C MET A 362 7.09 8.64 -20.73
N PRO A 363 6.95 9.88 -20.24
CA PRO A 363 7.56 11.07 -20.84
C PRO A 363 9.10 11.05 -20.90
N PRO A 364 9.85 10.62 -19.87
CA PRO A 364 11.33 10.57 -19.92
C PRO A 364 11.87 9.74 -21.08
N PHE A 365 11.05 8.81 -21.59
CA PHE A 365 11.36 7.94 -22.71
C PHE A 365 10.65 8.37 -24.00
N LYS A 366 10.20 9.64 -24.10
CA LYS A 366 9.47 10.18 -25.26
C LYS A 366 8.25 9.33 -25.66
N GLY A 367 7.65 8.63 -24.70
CA GLY A 367 6.53 7.73 -24.90
C GLY A 367 6.89 6.35 -25.48
N ASP A 368 8.18 6.02 -25.61
CA ASP A 368 8.65 4.72 -26.11
C ASP A 368 8.46 3.58 -25.08
N LYS A 369 8.28 3.93 -23.79
CA LYS A 369 8.08 2.99 -22.69
C LYS A 369 6.72 3.20 -22.02
N TRP A 370 6.19 2.12 -21.46
CA TRP A 370 4.94 2.11 -20.71
C TRP A 370 5.19 1.90 -19.22
N GLN A 371 4.36 2.52 -18.38
CA GLN A 371 4.31 2.25 -16.95
C GLN A 371 4.13 0.75 -16.70
N LEU A 372 4.78 0.23 -15.66
CA LEU A 372 4.61 -1.16 -15.23
C LEU A 372 3.15 -1.46 -14.84
N LEU A 373 2.42 -0.45 -14.35
CA LEU A 373 1.00 -0.53 -14.00
C LEU A 373 0.13 -1.14 -15.11
N LEU A 374 0.48 -0.94 -16.40
CA LEU A 374 -0.26 -1.52 -17.51
C LEU A 374 -0.45 -3.04 -17.37
N ASN A 375 0.55 -3.76 -16.85
CA ASN A 375 0.52 -5.22 -16.70
C ASN A 375 -0.47 -5.71 -15.65
N TYR A 376 -0.94 -4.81 -14.79
CA TYR A 376 -1.85 -5.11 -13.69
C TYR A 376 -3.28 -4.63 -13.97
N CYS A 377 -3.52 -3.92 -15.07
CA CYS A 377 -4.83 -3.41 -15.42
C CYS A 377 -5.53 -4.30 -16.44
N PHE A 378 -6.86 -4.37 -16.33
CA PHE A 378 -7.72 -4.98 -17.31
C PHE A 378 -8.05 -3.98 -18.44
N GLY A 379 -8.15 -4.44 -19.68
CA GLY A 379 -8.43 -3.60 -20.84
C GLY A 379 -9.00 -4.36 -22.02
N HIS A 380 -9.37 -3.63 -23.08
CA HIS A 380 -9.83 -4.19 -24.35
C HIS A 380 -9.12 -3.48 -25.51
N GLU A 381 -8.77 -4.21 -26.57
CA GLU A 381 -7.97 -3.66 -27.68
C GLU A 381 -8.65 -2.45 -28.35
N GLU A 382 -9.97 -2.55 -28.54
CA GLU A 382 -10.85 -1.53 -29.12
C GLU A 382 -11.21 -0.39 -28.14
N SER A 383 -10.61 -0.31 -26.94
CA SER A 383 -10.94 0.71 -25.93
C SER A 383 -9.74 1.49 -25.43
N SER A 384 -9.95 2.77 -25.11
CA SER A 384 -9.00 3.59 -24.35
C SER A 384 -9.04 3.32 -22.86
N LEU A 385 -10.11 2.70 -22.35
CA LEU A 385 -10.32 2.47 -20.92
C LEU A 385 -9.44 1.32 -20.40
N LEU A 386 -8.72 1.56 -19.31
CA LEU A 386 -8.14 0.52 -18.45
C LEU A 386 -8.82 0.52 -17.09
N LEU A 387 -8.89 -0.66 -16.48
CA LEU A 387 -9.51 -0.91 -15.18
C LEU A 387 -8.49 -1.62 -14.28
N CYS A 388 -7.91 -0.88 -13.35
CA CYS A 388 -6.81 -1.34 -12.51
C CYS A 388 -7.34 -1.78 -11.13
N PRO A 389 -7.16 -3.03 -10.73
CA PRO A 389 -7.55 -3.51 -9.40
C PRO A 389 -6.84 -2.77 -8.27
N ILE A 390 -7.57 -2.54 -7.18
CA ILE A 390 -7.00 -2.15 -5.88
C ILE A 390 -7.06 -3.29 -4.86
N SER A 391 -6.99 -4.54 -5.31
CA SER A 391 -7.01 -5.74 -4.43
C SER A 391 -5.90 -6.72 -4.76
N ASN A 392 -5.75 -7.75 -3.93
CA ASN A 392 -4.86 -8.90 -4.16
C ASN A 392 -5.15 -9.67 -5.46
N ALA A 393 -6.16 -9.30 -6.25
CA ALA A 393 -6.31 -9.78 -7.61
C ALA A 393 -5.09 -9.50 -8.50
N ILE A 394 -4.28 -8.47 -8.19
CA ILE A 394 -3.04 -8.17 -8.93
C ILE A 394 -1.98 -9.28 -8.84
N LEU A 395 -2.12 -10.22 -7.91
CA LEU A 395 -1.22 -11.37 -7.74
C LEU A 395 -1.59 -12.56 -8.65
N ILE A 396 -2.79 -12.57 -9.23
CA ILE A 396 -3.33 -13.74 -9.94
C ILE A 396 -2.71 -13.79 -11.33
N ASN A 397 -1.83 -14.75 -11.57
CA ASN A 397 -1.10 -14.87 -12.82
C ASN A 397 -1.92 -15.51 -13.95
N HIS A 398 -1.34 -15.43 -15.15
CA HIS A 398 -1.86 -16.09 -16.34
C HIS A 398 -1.54 -17.58 -16.36
N CYS A 399 -2.52 -18.39 -16.75
CA CYS A 399 -2.30 -19.65 -17.45
C CYS A 399 -3.40 -19.84 -18.50
N SER A 400 -3.22 -20.78 -19.44
CA SER A 400 -4.26 -21.13 -20.42
C SER A 400 -4.20 -22.60 -20.82
N ASP A 401 -5.30 -23.11 -21.37
CA ASP A 401 -5.34 -24.43 -22.02
C ASP A 401 -5.05 -24.35 -23.53
N ARG A 402 -4.79 -23.14 -24.06
CA ARG A 402 -4.51 -22.89 -25.49
C ARG A 402 -3.06 -23.14 -25.88
N SER A 403 -2.10 -22.90 -24.98
CA SER A 403 -0.67 -22.94 -25.29
C SER A 403 0.14 -23.77 -24.31
N GLU A 404 1.11 -24.52 -24.85
CA GLU A 404 2.10 -25.25 -24.05
C GLU A 404 3.07 -24.33 -23.30
N LEU A 405 3.18 -23.06 -23.71
CA LEU A 405 4.05 -22.07 -23.05
C LEU A 405 3.45 -21.53 -21.76
N HIS A 406 2.14 -21.74 -21.53
CA HIS A 406 1.39 -21.20 -20.40
C HIS A 406 0.61 -22.27 -19.64
N PRO A 407 1.22 -23.40 -19.29
CA PRO A 407 0.47 -24.52 -18.74
C PRO A 407 -0.05 -24.20 -17.34
N CYS A 408 -1.32 -24.51 -17.07
CA CYS A 408 -1.89 -24.45 -15.72
C CYS A 408 -1.44 -25.64 -14.82
N GLY A 409 -0.43 -26.39 -15.24
CA GLY A 409 -0.07 -27.70 -14.68
C GLY A 409 -0.88 -28.86 -15.25
N THR A 410 -0.67 -30.05 -14.68
CA THR A 410 -1.38 -31.28 -15.02
C THR A 410 -1.95 -31.92 -13.76
N ASP A 411 -3.08 -32.60 -13.89
CA ASP A 411 -3.64 -33.40 -12.80
C ASP A 411 -2.85 -34.71 -12.56
N GLU A 412 -3.32 -35.53 -11.61
CA GLU A 412 -2.71 -36.83 -11.28
C GLU A 412 -2.74 -37.83 -12.45
N ASN A 413 -3.61 -37.63 -13.45
CA ASN A 413 -3.74 -38.46 -14.64
C ASN A 413 -2.92 -37.92 -15.82
N GLY A 414 -2.24 -36.77 -15.66
CA GLY A 414 -1.50 -36.10 -16.71
C GLY A 414 -2.38 -35.26 -17.66
N GLU A 415 -3.65 -35.04 -17.33
CA GLU A 415 -4.52 -34.15 -18.10
C GLU A 415 -4.17 -32.70 -17.80
N LYS A 416 -4.16 -31.85 -18.84
CA LYS A 416 -3.89 -30.42 -18.68
C LYS A 416 -4.98 -29.76 -17.86
N LEU A 417 -4.55 -29.04 -16.83
CA LEU A 417 -5.45 -28.21 -16.07
C LEU A 417 -5.85 -26.96 -16.88
N LYS A 418 -6.98 -26.40 -16.50
CA LYS A 418 -7.48 -25.10 -16.97
C LYS A 418 -7.30 -24.07 -15.87
N PRO A 419 -7.39 -22.76 -16.18
CA PRO A 419 -7.45 -21.72 -15.16
C PRO A 419 -8.56 -22.05 -14.15
N ASN A 420 -8.20 -22.06 -12.88
CA ASN A 420 -9.09 -22.44 -11.77
C ASN A 420 -9.97 -21.28 -11.30
N ALA A 421 -9.80 -20.09 -11.87
CA ALA A 421 -10.62 -18.92 -11.60
C ALA A 421 -11.01 -18.17 -12.88
N ARG A 422 -12.04 -17.33 -12.77
CA ARG A 422 -12.52 -16.39 -13.80
C ARG A 422 -13.01 -15.11 -13.14
N TYR A 423 -13.20 -14.06 -13.93
CA TYR A 423 -13.76 -12.79 -13.48
C TYR A 423 -15.17 -12.57 -14.02
N ARG A 424 -15.97 -11.77 -13.31
CA ARG A 424 -17.24 -11.21 -13.76
C ARG A 424 -17.48 -9.84 -13.10
N TRP A 425 -18.40 -9.05 -13.65
CA TRP A 425 -18.85 -7.82 -13.00
C TRP A 425 -19.45 -8.14 -11.63
N ALA A 426 -19.06 -7.35 -10.62
CA ALA A 426 -19.50 -7.54 -9.25
C ALA A 426 -21.02 -7.33 -9.11
N GLU A 427 -21.69 -8.26 -8.43
CA GLU A 427 -23.10 -8.12 -8.05
C GLU A 427 -23.26 -7.38 -6.72
N TRP A 428 -22.22 -7.41 -5.88
CA TRP A 428 -22.19 -6.79 -4.56
C TRP A 428 -21.97 -5.27 -4.57
N ASP A 429 -21.45 -4.72 -5.67
CA ASP A 429 -21.23 -3.29 -5.83
C ASP A 429 -22.33 -2.70 -6.71
N GLU A 430 -23.36 -2.13 -6.06
CA GLU A 430 -24.52 -1.55 -6.74
C GLU A 430 -24.14 -0.45 -7.75
N THR A 431 -23.00 0.22 -7.55
CA THR A 431 -22.53 1.26 -8.47
C THR A 431 -22.09 0.69 -9.83
N THR A 432 -21.62 -0.56 -9.87
CA THR A 432 -21.13 -1.22 -11.08
C THR A 432 -22.22 -1.26 -12.15
N SER A 433 -23.44 -1.64 -11.79
CA SER A 433 -24.57 -1.71 -12.74
C SER A 433 -24.90 -0.35 -13.38
N TYR A 434 -24.74 0.73 -12.63
CA TYR A 434 -24.95 2.08 -13.14
C TYR A 434 -23.81 2.50 -14.07
N TRP A 435 -22.56 2.23 -13.70
CA TRP A 435 -21.38 2.61 -14.49
C TRP A 435 -21.23 1.82 -15.79
N LEU A 436 -21.62 0.54 -15.82
CA LEU A 436 -21.67 -0.27 -17.05
C LEU A 436 -22.61 0.32 -18.11
N ASN A 437 -23.53 1.20 -17.70
CA ASN A 437 -24.43 1.90 -18.60
C ASN A 437 -23.87 3.22 -19.15
N MET A 438 -22.74 3.71 -18.64
CA MET A 438 -22.10 4.95 -19.11
C MET A 438 -21.20 4.72 -20.33
N THR A 439 -21.08 5.70 -21.19
CA THR A 439 -20.01 5.84 -22.20
C THR A 439 -18.68 6.19 -21.53
N VAL A 440 -17.56 6.10 -22.26
CA VAL A 440 -16.25 6.53 -21.73
C VAL A 440 -16.26 8.01 -21.39
N ASP A 441 -16.87 8.86 -22.22
CA ASP A 441 -16.99 10.29 -21.95
C ASP A 441 -17.78 10.58 -20.66
N GLU A 442 -18.88 9.85 -20.42
CA GLU A 442 -19.62 9.97 -19.16
C GLU A 442 -18.81 9.52 -17.94
N ILE A 443 -17.94 8.52 -18.10
CA ILE A 443 -17.00 8.08 -17.04
C ILE A 443 -15.95 9.17 -16.78
N VAL A 444 -15.42 9.83 -17.81
CA VAL A 444 -14.49 10.97 -17.68
C VAL A 444 -15.12 12.10 -16.86
N GLU A 445 -16.42 12.35 -17.04
CA GLU A 445 -17.15 13.36 -16.26
C GLU A 445 -17.36 12.97 -14.79
N LYS A 446 -17.17 11.70 -14.40
CA LYS A 446 -17.22 11.21 -13.01
C LYS A 446 -15.86 11.31 -12.30
N ARG A 447 -15.15 12.40 -12.56
CA ARG A 447 -13.85 12.75 -11.99
C ARG A 447 -13.70 12.37 -10.51
N GLY A 448 -12.58 11.73 -10.19
CA GLY A 448 -12.18 11.30 -8.86
C GLY A 448 -13.12 10.28 -8.19
N SER A 449 -14.10 9.73 -8.90
CA SER A 449 -15.05 8.77 -8.35
C SER A 449 -14.71 7.37 -8.81
N ARG A 450 -14.86 6.38 -7.93
CA ARG A 450 -14.82 4.96 -8.27
C ARG A 450 -16.25 4.45 -8.43
N GLY A 451 -16.50 3.57 -9.39
CA GLY A 451 -17.80 2.89 -9.44
C GLY A 451 -17.88 1.62 -10.26
N LEU A 452 -16.73 1.02 -10.60
CA LEU A 452 -16.68 -0.30 -11.22
C LEU A 452 -15.99 -1.27 -10.28
N SER A 453 -16.54 -2.47 -10.18
CA SER A 453 -15.94 -3.60 -9.49
C SER A 453 -16.10 -4.88 -10.32
N LEU A 454 -15.05 -5.68 -10.34
CA LEU A 454 -15.11 -7.08 -10.72
C LEU A 454 -15.14 -7.95 -9.45
N GLU A 455 -15.38 -9.23 -9.64
CA GLU A 455 -15.05 -10.27 -8.68
C GLU A 455 -14.37 -11.42 -9.41
N ILE A 456 -13.37 -12.02 -8.76
CA ILE A 456 -12.78 -13.27 -9.23
C ILE A 456 -13.48 -14.40 -8.49
N TYR A 457 -13.97 -15.40 -9.22
CA TYR A 457 -14.65 -16.57 -8.66
C TYR A 457 -14.00 -17.87 -9.12
N ALA A 458 -14.12 -18.90 -8.30
CA ALA A 458 -13.54 -20.21 -8.57
C ALA A 458 -14.36 -20.97 -9.63
N THR A 459 -13.71 -21.53 -10.65
CA THR A 459 -14.38 -22.34 -11.69
C THR A 459 -14.50 -23.81 -11.32
N ARG A 460 -13.72 -24.24 -10.33
CA ARG A 460 -13.74 -25.56 -9.69
C ARG A 460 -13.38 -25.40 -8.22
N ASN A 461 -13.35 -26.50 -7.47
CA ASN A 461 -12.77 -26.47 -6.12
C ASN A 461 -11.27 -26.13 -6.22
N ILE A 462 -10.81 -25.30 -5.29
CA ILE A 462 -9.41 -24.87 -5.14
C ILE A 462 -8.98 -25.30 -3.75
N GLU A 463 -7.82 -25.96 -3.64
CA GLU A 463 -7.32 -26.43 -2.35
C GLU A 463 -6.48 -25.37 -1.62
N GLU A 464 -6.39 -25.48 -0.28
CA GLU A 464 -5.46 -24.67 0.51
C GLU A 464 -4.03 -24.80 -0.05
N GLY A 465 -3.40 -23.67 -0.34
CA GLY A 465 -2.04 -23.60 -0.88
C GLY A 465 -1.93 -23.80 -2.39
N GLU A 466 -3.04 -23.98 -3.11
CA GLU A 466 -3.06 -23.99 -4.56
C GLU A 466 -2.91 -22.57 -5.13
N GLU A 467 -2.13 -22.41 -6.22
CA GLU A 467 -2.03 -21.12 -6.93
C GLU A 467 -3.30 -20.87 -7.76
N VAL A 468 -3.80 -19.64 -7.69
CA VAL A 468 -4.98 -19.19 -8.42
C VAL A 468 -4.52 -18.56 -9.74
N PHE A 469 -5.14 -19.00 -10.83
CA PHE A 469 -4.86 -18.53 -12.18
C PHE A 469 -6.13 -18.08 -12.89
N ILE A 470 -5.99 -17.04 -13.71
CA ILE A 470 -7.00 -16.63 -14.69
C ILE A 470 -6.41 -16.66 -16.10
N ASP A 471 -7.30 -16.65 -17.09
CA ASP A 471 -6.91 -16.45 -18.47
C ASP A 471 -6.83 -14.95 -18.78
N TYR A 472 -5.67 -14.47 -19.23
CA TYR A 472 -5.45 -13.07 -19.60
C TYR A 472 -5.91 -12.76 -21.04
N GLY A 473 -6.33 -13.77 -21.79
CA GLY A 473 -6.86 -13.66 -23.14
C GLY A 473 -5.82 -13.82 -24.25
N ASP A 474 -6.32 -14.12 -25.45
CA ASP A 474 -5.53 -14.51 -26.62
C ASP A 474 -4.52 -13.42 -27.06
N LEU A 475 -4.89 -12.14 -26.92
CA LEU A 475 -4.03 -11.01 -27.31
C LEU A 475 -2.80 -10.90 -26.41
N TRP A 476 -3.01 -11.00 -25.11
CA TRP A 476 -1.91 -11.00 -24.14
C TRP A 476 -0.98 -12.19 -24.40
N GLU A 477 -1.55 -13.38 -24.62
CA GLU A 477 -0.79 -14.60 -24.87
C GLU A 477 0.06 -14.50 -26.14
N GLN A 478 -0.51 -13.95 -27.22
CA GLN A 478 0.22 -13.67 -28.46
C GLN A 478 1.36 -12.68 -28.25
N ALA A 479 1.09 -11.57 -27.55
CA ALA A 479 2.11 -10.57 -27.25
C ALA A 479 3.26 -11.15 -26.43
N TRP A 480 2.95 -11.98 -25.42
CA TRP A 480 3.96 -12.66 -24.61
C TRP A 480 4.78 -13.67 -25.41
N ASN A 481 4.14 -14.45 -26.28
CA ASN A 481 4.83 -15.42 -27.13
C ASN A 481 5.81 -14.71 -28.09
N ILE A 482 5.41 -13.57 -28.65
CA ILE A 482 6.28 -12.71 -29.47
C ILE A 482 7.42 -12.15 -28.63
N HIS A 483 7.13 -11.70 -27.40
CA HIS A 483 8.13 -11.21 -26.46
C HIS A 483 9.19 -12.27 -26.16
N ILE A 484 8.80 -13.50 -25.79
CA ILE A 484 9.73 -14.61 -25.56
C ILE A 484 10.58 -14.89 -26.81
N GLN A 485 9.96 -14.94 -28.00
CA GLN A 485 10.69 -15.22 -29.24
C GLN A 485 11.75 -14.17 -29.58
N ASN A 486 11.48 -12.91 -29.22
CA ASN A 486 12.37 -11.79 -29.46
C ASN A 486 13.29 -11.49 -28.27
N TYR A 487 13.09 -12.14 -27.12
CA TYR A 487 13.90 -11.95 -25.94
C TYR A 487 15.29 -12.53 -26.20
N GLY A 488 16.26 -11.65 -26.46
CA GLY A 488 17.65 -12.06 -26.60
C GLY A 488 18.17 -12.66 -25.30
N ASP A 489 19.03 -13.68 -25.41
CA ASP A 489 19.69 -14.28 -24.24
C ASP A 489 20.22 -13.15 -23.34
N PRO A 490 19.83 -13.10 -22.06
CA PRO A 490 20.42 -12.15 -21.15
C PRO A 490 21.92 -12.45 -21.20
N LYS A 491 22.74 -11.44 -21.52
CA LYS A 491 24.19 -11.61 -21.47
C LYS A 491 24.49 -12.16 -20.08
N SER A 492 24.92 -13.41 -20.00
CA SER A 492 25.26 -14.02 -18.73
C SER A 492 26.42 -13.21 -18.17
N VAL A 493 26.12 -12.36 -17.19
CA VAL A 493 27.17 -11.71 -16.43
C VAL A 493 27.53 -12.72 -15.36
N ASP A 494 28.58 -13.50 -15.64
CA ASP A 494 29.12 -14.44 -14.66
C ASP A 494 29.40 -13.70 -13.35
N ASN A 495 28.94 -14.23 -12.23
CA ASN A 495 29.06 -13.63 -10.89
C ASN A 495 28.23 -12.38 -10.61
N TRP A 496 27.14 -12.16 -11.36
CA TRP A 496 26.18 -11.12 -10.99
C TRP A 496 25.55 -11.37 -9.61
N LYS A 497 25.41 -10.29 -8.83
CA LYS A 497 24.68 -10.26 -7.57
C LYS A 497 23.62 -9.18 -7.61
N SER A 498 22.43 -9.56 -7.17
CA SER A 498 21.29 -8.67 -7.05
C SER A 498 21.50 -7.63 -5.94
N ALA A 499 20.76 -6.52 -5.99
CA ALA A 499 20.81 -5.51 -4.93
C ALA A 499 20.41 -6.13 -3.58
N ARG A 500 19.41 -7.02 -3.59
CA ARG A 500 19.03 -7.80 -2.41
C ARG A 500 20.17 -8.66 -1.90
N MET A 501 20.85 -9.43 -2.75
CA MET A 501 21.97 -10.28 -2.35
C MET A 501 23.10 -9.47 -1.71
N TRP A 502 23.47 -8.33 -2.29
CA TRP A 502 24.46 -7.41 -1.73
C TRP A 502 24.07 -6.84 -0.35
N ASN A 503 22.77 -6.64 -0.14
CA ASN A 503 22.22 -6.13 1.10
C ASN A 503 22.10 -7.21 2.19
N GLU A 504 21.87 -8.48 1.81
CA GLU A 504 21.80 -9.62 2.72
C GLU A 504 23.20 -10.11 3.17
N GLU A 505 24.18 -10.16 2.26
CA GLU A 505 25.50 -10.70 2.58
C GLU A 505 26.35 -9.80 3.49
N LEU A 506 26.08 -8.49 3.51
CA LEU A 506 26.81 -7.48 4.28
C LEU A 506 28.36 -7.56 4.15
N GLY A 507 28.85 -8.03 3.00
CA GLY A 507 30.27 -8.20 2.74
C GLY A 507 31.05 -6.88 2.57
N ASP A 508 32.35 -7.01 2.33
CA ASP A 508 33.25 -5.88 2.09
C ASP A 508 32.80 -5.01 0.91
N LEU A 509 32.87 -3.69 1.09
CA LEU A 509 32.49 -2.71 0.09
C LEU A 509 33.71 -2.20 -0.69
N PRO A 510 33.59 -1.97 -2.01
CA PRO A 510 34.66 -1.37 -2.78
C PRO A 510 34.82 0.10 -2.41
N ILE A 511 36.08 0.53 -2.33
CA ILE A 511 36.48 1.92 -2.08
C ILE A 511 36.43 2.70 -3.40
N ALA A 512 35.84 3.89 -3.38
CA ALA A 512 35.78 4.78 -4.51
C ALA A 512 37.19 5.22 -4.93
N PRO A 513 37.50 5.25 -6.25
CA PRO A 513 38.82 5.63 -6.73
C PRO A 513 39.10 7.13 -6.54
N SER A 514 38.06 7.94 -6.41
CA SER A 514 38.13 9.38 -6.17
C SER A 514 36.95 9.83 -5.31
N ILE A 515 37.17 10.86 -4.50
CA ILE A 515 36.13 11.53 -3.71
C ILE A 515 35.17 12.32 -4.61
N ASP A 516 35.59 12.72 -5.82
CA ASP A 516 34.79 13.53 -6.76
C ASP A 516 33.70 12.77 -7.50
N GLU A 517 33.68 11.43 -7.38
CA GLU A 517 32.65 10.62 -8.01
C GLU A 517 31.25 11.02 -7.51
N LYS A 518 30.25 10.89 -8.38
CA LYS A 518 28.85 11.09 -7.97
C LYS A 518 28.18 9.77 -7.60
N TYR A 519 28.57 8.70 -8.27
CA TYR A 519 28.09 7.35 -8.04
C TYR A 519 29.23 6.38 -8.35
N LEU A 520 29.47 5.43 -7.47
CA LEU A 520 30.30 4.27 -7.79
C LEU A 520 29.39 3.15 -8.26
N SER A 521 29.50 2.75 -9.53
CA SER A 521 28.86 1.51 -9.95
C SER A 521 29.61 0.32 -9.37
N LEU A 522 28.85 -0.56 -8.73
CA LEU A 522 29.42 -1.73 -8.05
C LEU A 522 29.37 -3.01 -8.87
N ASP A 523 28.58 -3.02 -9.93
CA ASP A 523 28.53 -4.13 -10.86
C ASP A 523 29.10 -3.73 -12.22
N GLU A 524 29.52 -4.75 -12.98
CA GLU A 524 30.07 -4.60 -14.33
C GLU A 524 29.09 -3.93 -15.31
N ARG A 525 27.81 -3.87 -14.94
CA ARG A 525 26.73 -3.33 -15.78
C ARG A 525 26.55 -1.84 -15.61
N GLY A 526 27.06 -1.25 -14.53
CA GLY A 526 26.86 0.18 -14.31
C GLY A 526 25.56 0.52 -13.59
N VAL A 527 24.83 -0.43 -12.99
CA VAL A 527 23.42 -0.19 -12.61
C VAL A 527 23.16 -0.11 -11.12
N LEU A 528 24.08 -0.55 -10.27
CA LEU A 528 23.92 -0.46 -8.82
C LEU A 528 24.73 0.71 -8.24
N PHE A 529 24.23 1.36 -7.19
CA PHE A 529 24.97 2.35 -6.40
C PHE A 529 24.77 2.10 -4.90
N GLN A 530 25.59 2.76 -4.07
CA GLN A 530 25.54 2.66 -2.60
C GLN A 530 24.71 3.80 -2.04
N GLY A 531 23.80 3.49 -1.12
CA GLY A 531 23.12 4.48 -0.30
C GLY A 531 23.43 4.28 1.17
N CYS A 532 23.61 5.36 1.90
CA CYS A 532 23.89 5.42 3.32
C CYS A 532 22.67 5.97 4.04
N LEU A 533 22.28 5.34 5.14
CA LEU A 533 21.25 5.86 6.04
C LEU A 533 21.67 7.23 6.57
N PHE A 534 20.95 8.29 6.25
CA PHE A 534 21.30 9.65 6.60
C PHE A 534 20.02 10.47 6.76
N TYR A 535 19.96 11.25 7.82
CA TYR A 535 18.90 12.23 8.03
C TYR A 535 19.50 13.63 8.08
N GLU A 536 18.74 14.59 7.59
CA GLU A 536 19.12 15.99 7.63
C GLU A 536 19.15 16.48 9.09
N ILE A 537 20.21 17.20 9.46
CA ILE A 537 20.36 17.81 10.78
C ILE A 537 20.29 19.32 10.58
N TYR A 538 19.22 19.94 11.07
CA TYR A 538 18.90 21.36 10.86
C TYR A 538 19.83 22.36 11.60
N ASP A 539 20.92 21.93 12.25
CA ASP A 539 21.74 22.78 13.13
C ASP A 539 23.22 22.38 13.14
N ASP A 540 23.81 22.19 11.96
CA ASP A 540 25.21 21.81 11.80
C ASP A 540 26.15 23.02 11.72
N GLY A 541 26.08 23.97 12.67
CA GLY A 541 27.17 24.92 12.98
C GLY A 541 27.81 25.67 11.79
N PHE A 542 27.06 25.81 10.70
CA PHE A 542 27.53 25.96 9.32
C PHE A 542 28.28 27.27 9.05
N GLN A 543 27.91 28.34 9.76
CA GLN A 543 28.39 29.69 9.49
C GLN A 543 29.90 29.89 9.70
N ALA A 544 30.54 29.12 10.58
CA ALA A 544 31.94 29.35 10.94
C ALA A 544 32.96 28.86 9.90
N PHE A 545 32.56 27.98 8.97
CA PHE A 545 33.47 27.34 8.03
C PHE A 545 33.43 28.01 6.64
N THR A 546 32.27 28.50 6.22
CA THR A 546 32.09 29.27 4.97
C THR A 546 32.99 30.50 4.93
N ASP A 547 33.11 31.20 6.07
CA ASP A 547 33.97 32.39 6.21
C ASP A 547 35.45 32.09 5.96
N ALA A 548 35.92 30.86 6.23
CA ALA A 548 37.31 30.46 6.00
C ALA A 548 37.60 30.05 4.54
N MET A 549 36.59 29.54 3.81
CA MET A 549 36.76 29.12 2.41
C MET A 549 36.80 30.31 1.44
N GLU A 550 36.03 31.36 1.69
CA GLU A 550 35.95 32.54 0.82
C GLU A 550 37.23 33.39 0.83
N GLU A 551 37.97 33.44 1.95
CA GLU A 551 39.13 34.32 2.09
C GLU A 551 40.41 33.84 1.36
N GLU A 552 40.53 32.55 1.02
CA GLU A 552 41.80 31.97 0.51
C GLU A 552 41.74 31.34 -0.90
N GLY A 553 40.59 31.32 -1.58
CA GLY A 553 40.46 30.67 -2.90
C GLY A 553 40.72 29.15 -2.84
N TRP A 554 40.53 28.59 -1.66
CA TRP A 554 40.77 27.19 -1.35
C TRP A 554 39.58 26.32 -1.78
N HIS A 555 39.83 25.13 -2.32
CA HIS A 555 38.78 24.20 -2.73
C HIS A 555 39.20 22.77 -2.39
N TRP A 556 38.35 22.06 -1.64
CA TRP A 556 38.60 20.70 -1.16
C TRP A 556 38.96 19.68 -2.26
N ARG A 557 38.50 19.87 -3.51
CA ARG A 557 38.86 19.01 -4.66
C ARG A 557 40.34 19.05 -5.01
N ASN A 558 41.06 20.09 -4.61
CA ASN A 558 42.48 20.25 -4.83
C ASN A 558 43.34 19.65 -3.70
N GLU A 559 42.69 19.08 -2.67
CA GLU A 559 43.35 18.58 -1.47
C GLU A 559 43.43 17.05 -1.45
N SER A 560 44.29 16.49 -0.60
CA SER A 560 44.36 15.05 -0.40
C SER A 560 43.13 14.55 0.36
N LEU A 561 42.69 13.32 0.06
CA LEU A 561 41.57 12.68 0.75
C LEU A 561 41.74 12.71 2.27
N GLU A 562 42.94 12.43 2.78
CA GLU A 562 43.26 12.49 4.21
C GLU A 562 42.97 13.87 4.80
N LYS A 563 43.41 14.95 4.15
CA LYS A 563 43.16 16.31 4.61
C LYS A 563 41.68 16.68 4.52
N VAL A 564 40.96 16.24 3.48
CA VAL A 564 39.52 16.47 3.37
C VAL A 564 38.76 15.72 4.47
N VAL A 565 39.10 14.45 4.74
CA VAL A 565 38.51 13.68 5.83
C VAL A 565 38.85 14.28 7.20
N ASP A 566 40.06 14.80 7.41
CA ASP A 566 40.44 15.46 8.66
C ASP A 566 39.69 16.78 8.89
N LEU A 567 39.41 17.52 7.82
CA LEU A 567 38.72 18.81 7.89
C LEU A 567 37.19 18.69 7.97
N PHE A 568 36.60 17.70 7.28
CA PHE A 568 35.14 17.57 7.11
C PHE A 568 34.55 16.28 7.68
N GLY A 569 35.38 15.38 8.20
CA GLY A 569 34.94 14.10 8.71
C GLY A 569 34.35 14.20 10.11
N ASP A 570 33.04 14.05 10.22
CA ASP A 570 32.36 13.87 11.50
C ASP A 570 32.33 12.39 11.89
N ASP A 571 32.13 12.08 13.17
CA ASP A 571 31.82 10.71 13.59
C ASP A 571 30.36 10.41 13.28
N ALA A 572 30.06 9.24 12.72
CA ALA A 572 28.69 8.82 12.48
C ALA A 572 27.89 8.73 13.78
N GLU A 573 28.51 8.35 14.91
CA GLU A 573 27.81 8.17 16.18
C GLU A 573 27.09 9.42 16.69
N ASP A 574 27.71 10.58 16.51
CA ASP A 574 27.12 11.86 16.91
C ASP A 574 25.85 12.18 16.10
N LEU A 575 25.65 11.45 15.00
CA LEU A 575 24.55 11.62 14.06
C LEU A 575 23.64 10.39 14.00
N PHE A 576 23.76 9.36 14.86
CA PHE A 576 22.79 8.25 14.85
C PHE A 576 22.45 7.80 16.27
N ASP A 577 21.18 7.88 16.64
CA ASP A 577 20.66 7.08 17.75
C ASP A 577 20.39 5.66 17.25
N PHE A 578 21.40 4.78 17.36
CA PHE A 578 21.30 3.38 16.93
C PHE A 578 20.21 2.58 17.66
N ASP A 579 19.73 3.06 18.82
CA ASP A 579 18.69 2.41 19.60
C ASP A 579 17.28 2.78 19.12
N ASP A 580 17.10 3.88 18.39
CA ASP A 580 15.80 4.24 17.82
C ASP A 580 15.56 3.59 16.45
N GLN A 581 15.56 2.26 16.43
CA GLN A 581 15.20 1.44 15.26
C GLN A 581 13.75 1.64 14.75
N ARG A 582 13.00 2.60 15.30
CA ARG A 582 11.61 2.89 14.90
C ARG A 582 11.54 3.73 13.63
N TYR A 583 12.65 4.31 13.18
CA TYR A 583 12.75 5.14 11.98
C TYR A 583 13.69 4.50 10.95
N TYR A 584 13.29 3.34 10.42
CA TYR A 584 13.77 2.85 9.12
C TYR A 584 12.68 3.14 8.06
N GLY A 585 12.34 4.41 7.94
CA GLY A 585 11.30 4.96 7.10
C GLY A 585 11.73 5.31 5.67
N VAL A 586 10.90 6.14 5.08
CA VAL A 586 10.93 6.65 3.70
C VAL A 586 11.98 7.76 3.62
N ASN A 587 12.75 7.86 2.54
CA ASN A 587 13.74 8.94 2.29
C ASN A 587 15.01 8.94 3.17
N GLU A 588 15.33 7.83 3.83
CA GLU A 588 16.46 7.82 4.76
C GLU A 588 17.77 7.38 4.14
N PHE A 589 17.77 6.66 3.01
CA PHE A 589 19.03 6.30 2.35
C PHE A 589 19.39 7.33 1.30
N TRP A 590 20.55 7.96 1.41
CA TRP A 590 21.08 8.95 0.47
C TRP A 590 22.25 8.32 -0.30
N PRO A 591 22.47 8.64 -1.60
CA PRO A 591 23.63 8.14 -2.32
C PRO A 591 24.91 8.45 -1.55
N CYS A 592 25.86 7.51 -1.53
CA CYS A 592 27.13 7.73 -0.87
C CYS A 592 28.28 7.01 -1.56
N LEU A 593 29.50 7.43 -1.24
CA LEU A 593 30.74 6.78 -1.65
C LEU A 593 31.47 6.23 -0.44
N ILE A 594 32.06 5.05 -0.58
CA ILE A 594 32.99 4.52 0.41
C ILE A 594 34.38 5.08 0.14
N LEU A 595 34.91 5.89 1.04
CA LEU A 595 36.21 6.54 0.91
C LEU A 595 37.35 5.72 1.54
N GLY A 596 37.04 4.89 2.53
CA GLY A 596 38.02 4.06 3.20
C GLY A 596 37.37 3.07 4.16
N LYS A 597 38.10 2.01 4.50
CA LYS A 597 37.72 1.02 5.51
C LYS A 597 38.48 1.31 6.80
N ASN A 598 37.79 1.31 7.93
CA ASN A 598 38.41 1.58 9.22
C ASN A 598 38.96 0.25 9.78
N GLU A 599 40.28 0.16 9.99
CA GLU A 599 40.94 -1.09 10.42
C GLU A 599 40.78 -1.38 11.91
N THR A 600 40.43 -0.38 12.72
CA THR A 600 40.30 -0.55 14.18
C THR A 600 38.84 -0.86 14.51
N PRO A 601 38.53 -2.07 15.04
CA PRO A 601 37.21 -2.36 15.57
C PRO A 601 36.93 -1.37 16.70
N LEU A 602 35.84 -0.62 16.57
CA LEU A 602 35.39 0.25 17.64
C LEU A 602 34.61 -0.58 18.66
N ASP A 603 34.77 -0.27 19.94
CA ASP A 603 34.16 -1.00 21.07
C ASP A 603 32.69 -0.59 21.26
N TYR A 604 31.89 -0.68 20.19
CA TYR A 604 30.47 -0.31 20.16
C TYR A 604 29.53 -1.50 20.30
N GLY A 605 30.03 -2.60 20.90
CA GLY A 605 29.18 -3.71 21.34
C GLY A 605 28.64 -4.67 20.27
N LYS A 606 28.90 -4.43 18.98
CA LYS A 606 28.60 -5.39 17.89
C LYS A 606 29.87 -6.09 17.43
N GLU A 607 30.12 -7.29 17.96
CA GLU A 607 31.25 -8.13 17.55
C GLU A 607 31.21 -8.39 16.04
N ASN A 608 32.29 -8.05 15.33
CA ASN A 608 32.52 -8.25 13.89
C ASN A 608 31.82 -7.29 12.91
N GLU A 609 31.26 -6.17 13.36
CA GLU A 609 30.78 -5.14 12.42
C GLU A 609 31.95 -4.41 11.72
N LEU A 610 31.83 -4.19 10.41
CA LEU A 610 32.77 -3.42 9.61
C LEU A 610 32.39 -1.93 9.61
N TYR A 611 33.39 -1.06 9.67
CA TYR A 611 33.21 0.38 9.67
C TYR A 611 33.93 1.04 8.49
N TYR A 612 33.32 2.09 7.97
CA TYR A 612 33.80 2.80 6.79
C TYR A 612 33.86 4.31 7.04
N THR A 613 34.68 4.99 6.25
CA THR A 613 34.55 6.42 6.01
C THR A 613 33.76 6.62 4.74
N VAL A 614 32.68 7.40 4.78
CA VAL A 614 31.75 7.59 3.67
C VAL A 614 31.60 9.08 3.32
N ARG A 615 31.37 9.38 2.03
CA ARG A 615 30.88 10.68 1.58
C ARG A 615 29.40 10.54 1.28
N VAL A 616 28.55 11.27 1.97
CA VAL A 616 27.11 11.36 1.66
C VAL A 616 26.91 12.37 0.54
N ILE A 617 26.03 12.03 -0.40
CA ILE A 617 25.73 12.81 -1.60
C ILE A 617 24.24 13.13 -1.56
N LYS A 618 23.90 14.39 -1.81
CA LYS A 618 22.51 14.83 -1.88
C LYS A 618 21.80 14.14 -3.06
N PRO A 619 20.62 13.53 -2.85
CA PRO A 619 19.82 13.00 -3.95
C PRO A 619 19.36 14.11 -4.90
N SER A 620 19.38 13.84 -6.21
CA SER A 620 18.99 14.82 -7.23
C SER A 620 17.51 15.20 -7.23
N HIS A 621 16.66 14.42 -6.57
CA HIS A 621 15.21 14.67 -6.48
C HIS A 621 14.81 15.57 -5.31
N MET A 622 15.74 15.92 -4.40
CA MET A 622 15.47 16.91 -3.36
C MET A 622 15.60 18.32 -3.95
N GLU A 623 14.47 18.97 -4.18
CA GLU A 623 14.39 20.35 -4.71
C GLU A 623 14.96 21.38 -3.72
N ASP A 624 14.86 21.12 -2.42
CA ASP A 624 15.37 22.01 -1.39
C ASP A 624 16.90 22.04 -1.43
N THR A 625 17.46 23.24 -1.58
CA THR A 625 18.89 23.46 -1.51
C THR A 625 19.35 23.39 -0.06
N LEU A 626 19.86 22.22 0.33
CA LEU A 626 20.65 22.09 1.55
C LEU A 626 21.84 23.04 1.48
N GLU A 627 22.11 23.75 2.58
CA GLU A 627 23.14 24.80 2.60
C GLU A 627 24.52 24.27 2.15
N TRP A 628 24.88 23.04 2.54
CA TRP A 628 26.16 22.41 2.16
C TRP A 628 26.27 22.05 0.67
N ASP A 629 25.15 21.80 -0.02
CA ASP A 629 25.14 21.56 -1.46
C ASP A 629 25.28 22.89 -2.24
N GLU A 630 24.69 23.98 -1.72
CA GLU A 630 24.84 25.32 -2.31
C GLU A 630 26.29 25.81 -2.31
N ILE A 631 27.02 25.53 -1.23
CA ILE A 631 28.43 25.94 -1.09
C ILE A 631 29.41 24.86 -1.54
N ASP A 632 28.92 23.75 -2.10
CA ASP A 632 29.72 22.64 -2.62
C ASP A 632 30.67 22.02 -1.56
N GLN A 633 30.21 21.89 -0.31
CA GLN A 633 30.94 21.27 0.79
C GLN A 633 30.71 19.75 0.83
N PRO A 634 31.75 18.89 0.98
CA PRO A 634 31.55 17.45 1.07
C PRO A 634 31.07 17.05 2.46
N ARG A 635 29.99 16.25 2.55
CA ARG A 635 29.55 15.64 3.81
C ARG A 635 30.27 14.31 4.03
N ILE A 636 31.22 14.26 4.98
CA ILE A 636 32.03 13.07 5.25
C ILE A 636 31.74 12.54 6.65
N LEU A 637 31.46 11.24 6.74
CA LEU A 637 31.23 10.55 8.01
C LEU A 637 32.26 9.44 8.19
N ARG A 638 32.90 9.39 9.35
CA ARG A 638 33.81 8.33 9.79
C ARG A 638 33.05 7.34 10.64
N ASN A 639 33.65 6.16 10.85
CA ASN A 639 33.10 5.13 11.74
C ASN A 639 31.66 4.74 11.37
N TYR A 640 31.38 4.75 10.07
CA TYR A 640 30.06 4.51 9.53
C TYR A 640 29.81 3.00 9.39
N PRO A 641 28.79 2.43 10.05
CA PRO A 641 28.63 0.98 10.13
C PRO A 641 28.14 0.36 8.82
N ARG A 642 28.68 -0.81 8.47
CA ARG A 642 28.31 -1.57 7.26
C ARG A 642 26.80 -1.83 7.16
N SER A 643 26.14 -2.08 8.29
CA SER A 643 24.70 -2.34 8.35
C SER A 643 23.84 -1.15 7.90
N SER A 644 24.39 0.07 7.94
CA SER A 644 23.74 1.31 7.50
C SER A 644 24.02 1.67 6.03
N ILE A 645 24.69 0.79 5.28
CA ILE A 645 24.99 0.96 3.85
C ILE A 645 24.23 -0.08 3.03
N ARG A 646 23.49 0.38 2.02
CA ARG A 646 22.64 -0.43 1.15
C ARG A 646 22.95 -0.21 -0.33
N HIS A 647 22.49 -1.14 -1.16
CA HIS A 647 22.65 -1.15 -2.60
C HIS A 647 21.31 -0.89 -3.28
N PHE A 648 21.34 0.02 -4.25
CA PHE A 648 20.17 0.53 -4.97
C PHE A 648 20.40 0.44 -6.47
N TYR A 649 19.33 0.31 -7.24
CA TYR A 649 19.43 0.54 -8.68
C TYR A 649 19.53 2.04 -8.94
N GLN A 650 20.42 2.44 -9.82
CA GLN A 650 20.47 3.81 -10.31
C GLN A 650 19.12 4.17 -10.96
N PRO A 651 18.70 5.45 -10.90
CA PRO A 651 17.49 5.91 -11.55
C PRO A 651 17.42 5.46 -13.01
N TYR A 652 16.28 4.88 -13.40
CA TYR A 652 16.00 4.37 -14.73
C TYR A 652 16.86 3.17 -15.18
N LYS A 653 17.52 2.47 -14.25
CA LYS A 653 18.42 1.34 -14.57
C LYS A 653 17.98 -0.03 -14.05
N SER A 654 16.88 -0.12 -13.30
CA SER A 654 16.33 -1.43 -12.93
C SER A 654 15.73 -2.15 -14.15
N ASP A 655 15.35 -3.41 -13.94
CA ASP A 655 14.72 -4.22 -14.98
C ASP A 655 13.38 -3.67 -15.50
N ILE A 656 12.64 -2.92 -14.69
CA ILE A 656 11.38 -2.33 -15.17
C ILE A 656 11.65 -1.29 -16.27
N HIS A 657 12.86 -0.74 -16.34
CA HIS A 657 13.27 0.20 -17.36
C HIS A 657 14.00 -0.45 -18.53
N ARG A 658 14.14 -1.78 -18.56
CA ARG A 658 14.85 -2.45 -19.63
C ARG A 658 14.15 -2.26 -20.98
N ASP A 659 14.93 -2.05 -22.03
CA ASP A 659 14.39 -2.01 -23.38
C ASP A 659 13.78 -3.36 -23.74
N GLY A 660 12.54 -3.33 -24.21
CA GLY A 660 11.77 -4.54 -24.49
C GLY A 660 11.22 -5.24 -23.25
N ALA A 661 11.25 -4.63 -22.05
CA ALA A 661 10.50 -5.16 -20.91
C ALA A 661 9.01 -5.32 -21.29
N PHE A 662 8.42 -6.46 -20.94
CA PHE A 662 7.08 -6.80 -21.39
C PHE A 662 6.01 -5.86 -20.79
N ARG A 663 5.14 -5.32 -21.66
CA ARG A 663 4.08 -4.38 -21.30
C ARG A 663 2.79 -4.73 -22.05
N HIS A 664 1.77 -5.20 -21.34
CA HIS A 664 0.47 -5.54 -21.93
C HIS A 664 -0.62 -5.63 -20.85
N PHE A 665 -1.80 -5.06 -21.11
CA PHE A 665 -2.96 -5.18 -20.22
C PHE A 665 -3.55 -6.59 -20.22
N ILE A 666 -4.26 -6.94 -19.15
CA ILE A 666 -5.05 -8.18 -19.05
C ILE A 666 -6.31 -8.02 -19.90
N GLY A 667 -6.53 -8.89 -20.88
CA GLY A 667 -7.67 -8.79 -21.79
C GLY A 667 -9.01 -9.11 -21.10
N ILE A 668 -9.97 -8.18 -21.18
CA ILE A 668 -11.37 -8.45 -20.82
C ILE A 668 -12.07 -9.14 -21.98
N ASP A 669 -12.77 -10.23 -21.68
CA ASP A 669 -13.62 -10.93 -22.65
C ASP A 669 -14.66 -9.98 -23.28
N SER A 670 -14.69 -9.93 -24.61
CA SER A 670 -15.60 -9.10 -25.39
C SER A 670 -17.08 -9.33 -25.10
N SER A 671 -17.45 -10.50 -24.56
CA SER A 671 -18.82 -10.87 -24.18
C SER A 671 -19.34 -10.11 -22.95
N ILE A 672 -18.45 -9.67 -22.06
CA ILE A 672 -18.82 -8.85 -20.89
C ILE A 672 -18.36 -7.40 -21.01
N PHE A 673 -17.50 -7.07 -21.97
CA PHE A 673 -17.03 -5.70 -22.20
C PHE A 673 -18.09 -4.85 -22.93
N PRO A 674 -18.61 -3.76 -22.32
CA PRO A 674 -19.62 -2.92 -22.93
C PRO A 674 -19.23 -2.39 -24.32
N ALA A 675 -20.09 -2.61 -25.31
CA ALA A 675 -19.82 -2.16 -26.68
C ALA A 675 -19.62 -0.64 -26.78
N LYS A 676 -20.25 0.14 -25.90
CA LYS A 676 -20.13 1.60 -25.85
C LYS A 676 -18.78 2.11 -25.32
N TRP A 677 -17.95 1.22 -24.78
CA TRP A 677 -16.58 1.54 -24.38
C TRP A 677 -15.55 1.30 -25.49
N ARG A 678 -15.97 0.72 -26.62
CA ARG A 678 -15.11 0.44 -27.77
C ARG A 678 -14.94 1.70 -28.62
N ASN A 679 -14.13 2.63 -28.13
CA ASN A 679 -13.92 3.96 -28.71
C ASN A 679 -12.61 4.09 -29.51
N ARG A 680 -11.85 3.00 -29.70
CA ARG A 680 -10.66 2.96 -30.57
C ARG A 680 -10.96 2.19 -31.85
N VAL A 681 -10.40 2.69 -32.96
CA VAL A 681 -10.53 2.13 -34.32
C VAL A 681 -9.31 1.31 -34.67
#